data_AF-A0A1S3I8K7-F1
#
_entry.id   AF-A0A1S3I8K7-F1
#
_cell.length_a   1.000
_cell.length_b   1.000
_cell.length_c   1.000
_cell.angle_alpha   90.00
_cell.angle_beta   90.00
_cell.angle_gamma   90.00
#
_symmetry.space_group_name_H-M   'P 1'
#
loop_
_entity.id
_entity.type
_entity.pdbx_description
1 polymer ?
#
loop_
_entity_poly.entity_id
_entity_poly.type
_entity_poly.pdbx_seq_one_letter_code
_entity_poly.pdbx_strand_id
1 'polypeptide(L)'
;PAPEVCSSQAVDRQCIISGNNFCQGTPFDNQGYGFVLMFNEHYTRVGNPYNPFLVITNAETENVQVNVTTPRWSSPSVNEQFTLASGQYRTVSIPQELRMQQSNLSTKAILVQSSGEVVVQGVNSEERSTGMFLALPIDAIGSEYYAVCYSPAFLHCQFGIAAIQDGTEVSISLPSPLPSGQIVQVTFQGTTYYSGQTIRLTLSAYDTVQIQAAHDLTGSHVVTNKPVSFFSGNRHTNIDQGLGGQTKDHTVEMLPPVSAWGKEFITFQIPDRTVFNPGDNFRAVVSSLSQTSQLNLTVGSSNIYPAVPNGFSYAQFLVGQGSQNTYAYLSSNTPVMLAEFIVSMIATNELADPSMIYLPPVSLYRNEYTFTALERSLSTNNLFVNTIIIVSPLSGRGDITLDGNALPAITWTNVDAGGVIYSAGFFTISAGFHKLSHPKVNHYFGAVLYGNVLNDTVAPESYATAIGMRLSRVNEPCGCNVTTTAQFQADGIDNDCDGRVDEEDCSNANTDEDGDGRQNEDCATPSKVDGQWSQWSNWGTCSVSCGGGSRSRTRSCSDPAPAFGGSPCPGSPPDTQTDTESCNSNACPVDGNWGGWTPWSNCSRTCGGGIRFKSRECNNPPPSNGGVSCPGSSNLTETCNPQGCPGK
;
A
#
# COMPACT_ATOMS: atom_id res chain seq x y z
N PRO A 1 -31.38 -28.71 8.58
CA PRO A 1 -30.60 -27.45 8.51
C PRO A 1 -29.66 -27.53 7.31
N ALA A 2 -29.82 -26.64 6.33
CA ALA A 2 -28.80 -26.49 5.29
C ALA A 2 -27.49 -26.03 5.97
N PRO A 3 -26.31 -26.48 5.51
CA PRO A 3 -25.06 -25.88 5.97
C PRO A 3 -25.09 -24.41 5.58
N GLU A 4 -24.94 -23.52 6.56
CA GLU A 4 -24.74 -22.09 6.30
C GLU A 4 -23.45 -21.96 5.48
N VAL A 5 -23.61 -21.54 4.23
CA VAL A 5 -22.52 -21.11 3.36
C VAL A 5 -21.81 -19.96 4.08
N CYS A 6 -20.47 -19.97 4.14
CA CYS A 6 -19.69 -18.84 4.67
C CYS A 6 -20.25 -17.56 4.05
N SER A 7 -20.98 -16.77 4.83
CA SER A 7 -21.59 -15.57 4.27
C SER A 7 -20.43 -14.59 4.10
N SER A 8 -20.05 -14.32 2.85
CA SER A 8 -19.13 -13.22 2.55
C SER A 8 -19.61 -12.01 3.34
N GLN A 9 -18.83 -11.51 4.29
CA GLN A 9 -19.17 -10.34 5.10
C GLN A 9 -19.09 -9.06 4.25
N ALA A 10 -19.86 -9.03 3.17
CA ALA A 10 -20.01 -7.93 2.23
C ALA A 10 -20.74 -6.72 2.84
N VAL A 11 -21.24 -6.84 4.07
CA VAL A 11 -22.09 -5.81 4.71
C VAL A 11 -21.33 -4.50 4.93
N ASP A 12 -20.00 -4.55 5.10
CA ASP A 12 -19.14 -3.38 5.30
C ASP A 12 -18.17 -3.09 4.14
N ARG A 13 -18.29 -3.75 2.97
CA ARG A 13 -17.55 -3.34 1.75
C ARG A 13 -18.25 -2.17 1.07
N GLN A 14 -18.36 -1.03 1.76
CA GLN A 14 -18.95 0.19 1.20
C GLN A 14 -17.89 1.23 0.87
N CYS A 15 -17.12 0.94 -0.18
CA CYS A 15 -16.02 1.79 -0.62
C CYS A 15 -16.37 2.49 -1.94
N ILE A 16 -17.66 2.75 -2.18
CA ILE A 16 -18.09 3.57 -3.31
C ILE A 16 -18.29 4.99 -2.81
N ILE A 17 -17.48 5.93 -3.32
CA ILE A 17 -17.63 7.35 -3.01
C ILE A 17 -17.85 8.11 -4.32
N SER A 18 -18.96 8.85 -4.38
CA SER A 18 -19.34 9.64 -5.56
C SER A 18 -19.33 8.83 -6.88
N GLY A 19 -19.68 7.54 -6.80
CA GLY A 19 -19.73 6.64 -7.96
C GLY A 19 -18.41 5.93 -8.32
N ASN A 20 -17.30 6.22 -7.64
CA ASN A 20 -16.02 5.54 -7.84
C ASN A 20 -15.87 4.37 -6.87
N ASN A 21 -15.51 3.19 -7.37
CA ASN A 21 -15.27 1.99 -6.56
C ASN A 21 -13.81 1.95 -6.08
N PHE A 22 -13.61 2.03 -4.78
CA PHE A 22 -12.31 1.93 -4.13
C PHE A 22 -12.02 0.52 -3.57
N CYS A 23 -12.93 -0.46 -3.72
CA CYS A 23 -12.77 -1.85 -3.25
C CYS A 23 -11.80 -2.70 -4.09
N GLN A 24 -10.82 -2.09 -4.78
CA GLN A 24 -9.96 -2.82 -5.72
C GLN A 24 -8.74 -3.49 -5.05
N GLY A 25 -8.44 -3.19 -3.77
CA GLY A 25 -7.29 -3.73 -3.02
C GLY A 25 -7.67 -4.92 -2.12
N THR A 26 -8.02 -6.06 -2.70
CA THR A 26 -8.09 -7.32 -1.93
C THR A 26 -6.72 -8.01 -1.92
N PRO A 27 -6.23 -8.51 -0.77
CA PRO A 27 -6.87 -8.54 0.56
C PRO A 27 -6.78 -7.21 1.33
N PHE A 28 -7.55 -7.06 2.42
CA PHE A 28 -7.52 -5.85 3.25
C PHE A 28 -6.13 -5.57 3.82
N ASP A 29 -5.56 -4.41 3.48
CA ASP A 29 -4.28 -3.99 4.01
C ASP A 29 -4.13 -2.45 4.01
N ASN A 30 -2.96 -1.94 4.42
CA ASN A 30 -2.69 -0.51 4.53
C ASN A 30 -2.32 0.21 3.20
N GLN A 31 -2.26 -0.52 2.09
CA GLN A 31 -2.10 -0.03 0.72
C GLN A 31 -3.50 0.12 0.12
N GLY A 32 -3.75 1.20 -0.62
CA GLY A 32 -5.06 1.36 -1.22
C GLY A 32 -5.17 2.51 -2.20
N TYR A 33 -6.37 2.65 -2.75
CA TYR A 33 -6.70 3.61 -3.82
C TYR A 33 -7.31 4.91 -3.31
N GLY A 34 -7.78 4.92 -2.05
CA GLY A 34 -8.55 6.03 -1.51
C GLY A 34 -8.40 6.13 0.01
N PHE A 35 -8.15 7.34 0.50
CA PHE A 35 -8.01 7.65 1.92
C PHE A 35 -8.80 8.91 2.27
N VAL A 36 -9.53 8.89 3.37
CA VAL A 36 -10.14 10.09 3.97
C VAL A 36 -9.47 10.34 5.31
N LEU A 37 -8.78 11.47 5.44
CA LEU A 37 -7.93 11.77 6.58
C LEU A 37 -8.32 13.09 7.24
N MET A 38 -7.85 13.29 8.46
CA MET A 38 -7.86 14.59 9.13
C MET A 38 -6.63 14.71 10.04
N PHE A 39 -6.32 15.93 10.44
CA PHE A 39 -5.31 16.18 11.47
C PHE A 39 -5.99 16.63 12.76
N ASN A 40 -5.74 15.89 13.85
CA ASN A 40 -6.15 16.36 15.17
C ASN A 40 -5.45 17.68 15.53
N GLU A 41 -6.02 18.39 16.50
CA GLU A 41 -5.41 19.62 16.99
C GLU A 41 -4.02 19.34 17.57
N HIS A 42 -3.10 20.23 17.22
CA HIS A 42 -1.74 20.24 17.70
C HIS A 42 -1.53 21.41 18.67
N TYR A 43 -0.60 21.30 19.61
CA TYR A 43 -0.13 22.46 20.36
C TYR A 43 0.80 23.33 19.49
N THR A 44 0.39 24.58 19.23
CA THR A 44 1.18 25.55 18.46
C THR A 44 1.84 26.56 19.38
N ARG A 45 3.16 26.72 19.29
CA ARG A 45 3.88 27.81 19.97
C ARG A 45 3.68 29.12 19.18
N VAL A 46 3.50 30.23 19.88
CA VAL A 46 3.18 31.51 19.23
C VAL A 46 4.36 31.99 18.40
N GLY A 47 4.16 32.21 17.08
CA GLY A 47 5.07 33.03 16.26
C GLY A 47 5.53 32.44 14.92
N ASN A 48 5.46 31.12 14.71
CA ASN A 48 5.72 30.47 13.41
C ASN A 48 5.12 29.05 13.41
N PRO A 49 3.84 28.90 13.05
CA PRO A 49 3.21 27.58 13.01
C PRO A 49 3.67 26.79 11.76
N TYR A 50 3.88 25.49 11.92
CA TYR A 50 4.33 24.60 10.83
C TYR A 50 3.14 23.85 10.24
N ASN A 51 3.20 23.60 8.94
CA ASN A 51 2.18 22.82 8.25
C ASN A 51 2.36 21.32 8.52
N PRO A 52 1.29 20.57 8.84
CA PRO A 52 1.32 19.12 8.70
C PRO A 52 1.52 18.73 7.23
N PHE A 53 1.86 17.47 6.97
CA PHE A 53 2.03 16.97 5.61
C PHE A 53 1.69 15.49 5.50
N LEU A 54 1.40 15.06 4.27
CA LEU A 54 1.25 13.66 3.91
C LEU A 54 2.51 13.19 3.21
N VAL A 55 2.93 11.96 3.46
CA VAL A 55 3.92 11.22 2.68
C VAL A 55 3.16 10.14 1.91
N ILE A 56 3.18 10.23 0.59
CA ILE A 56 2.45 9.30 -0.29
C ILE A 56 3.47 8.50 -1.09
N THR A 57 3.45 7.19 -0.89
CA THR A 57 4.44 6.25 -1.41
C THR A 57 3.79 5.35 -2.45
N ASN A 58 4.38 5.24 -3.64
CA ASN A 58 3.88 4.31 -4.66
C ASN A 58 4.23 2.87 -4.27
N ALA A 59 3.21 2.02 -4.12
CA ALA A 59 3.40 0.60 -3.82
C ALA A 59 3.38 -0.29 -5.08
N GLU A 60 3.05 0.28 -6.24
CA GLU A 60 3.01 -0.44 -7.51
C GLU A 60 4.35 -0.44 -8.24
N THR A 61 4.48 -1.36 -9.19
CA THR A 61 5.61 -1.45 -10.13
C THR A 61 5.48 -0.51 -11.32
N GLU A 62 4.32 0.13 -11.47
CA GLU A 62 4.02 1.10 -12.52
C GLU A 62 3.78 2.51 -11.97
N ASN A 63 3.68 3.48 -12.86
CA ASN A 63 3.40 4.87 -12.48
C ASN A 63 1.97 5.04 -11.97
N VAL A 64 1.80 5.62 -10.79
CA VAL A 64 0.49 5.89 -10.18
C VAL A 64 0.15 7.37 -10.24
N GLN A 65 -1.04 7.71 -10.72
CA GLN A 65 -1.58 9.07 -10.63
C GLN A 65 -2.23 9.25 -9.27
N VAL A 66 -1.91 10.35 -8.57
CA VAL A 66 -2.44 10.68 -7.24
C VAL A 66 -3.08 12.07 -7.28
N ASN A 67 -4.23 12.19 -6.62
CA ASN A 67 -4.94 13.43 -6.39
C ASN A 67 -5.17 13.63 -4.89
N VAL A 68 -4.80 14.79 -4.35
CA VAL A 68 -5.02 15.18 -2.96
C VAL A 68 -5.86 16.44 -2.91
N THR A 69 -7.03 16.34 -2.29
CA THR A 69 -8.01 17.43 -2.25
C THR A 69 -8.57 17.67 -0.85
N THR A 70 -9.11 18.86 -0.61
CA THR A 70 -9.98 19.15 0.55
C THR A 70 -11.42 19.35 0.06
N PRO A 71 -12.26 18.30 -0.01
CA PRO A 71 -13.50 18.33 -0.79
C PRO A 71 -14.49 19.42 -0.38
N ARG A 72 -14.52 19.79 0.90
CA ARG A 72 -15.50 20.72 1.47
C ARG A 72 -14.88 21.92 2.21
N TRP A 73 -13.56 22.01 2.28
CA TRP A 73 -12.86 23.15 2.87
C TRP A 73 -12.24 24.01 1.77
N SER A 74 -12.56 25.30 1.74
CA SER A 74 -12.28 26.18 0.59
C SER A 74 -11.14 27.17 0.80
N SER A 75 -10.69 27.44 2.03
CA SER A 75 -9.64 28.44 2.25
C SER A 75 -8.88 28.26 3.57
N PRO A 76 -7.57 27.99 3.54
CA PRO A 76 -6.82 27.48 2.38
C PRO A 76 -7.25 26.05 2.04
N SER A 77 -7.51 25.77 0.76
CA SER A 77 -7.82 24.41 0.26
C SER A 77 -6.57 23.72 -0.29
N VAL A 78 -6.58 22.39 -0.32
CA VAL A 78 -5.59 21.58 -1.06
C VAL A 78 -6.23 21.06 -2.34
N ASN A 79 -5.50 21.12 -3.45
CA ASN A 79 -5.89 20.53 -4.74
C ASN A 79 -4.61 20.26 -5.56
N GLU A 80 -3.98 19.12 -5.29
CA GLU A 80 -2.71 18.71 -5.87
C GLU A 80 -2.90 17.44 -6.69
N GLN A 81 -2.42 17.42 -7.94
CA GLN A 81 -2.41 16.23 -8.78
C GLN A 81 -1.01 15.96 -9.30
N PHE A 82 -0.57 14.71 -9.23
CA PHE A 82 0.76 14.32 -9.68
C PHE A 82 0.88 12.85 -10.04
N THR A 83 2.00 12.48 -10.66
CA THR A 83 2.35 11.09 -10.97
C THR A 83 3.54 10.68 -10.12
N LEU A 84 3.44 9.53 -9.46
CA LEU A 84 4.53 8.87 -8.77
C LEU A 84 5.06 7.73 -9.64
N ALA A 85 6.36 7.70 -9.88
CA ALA A 85 6.99 6.52 -10.47
C ALA A 85 7.10 5.38 -9.44
N SER A 86 7.34 4.16 -9.91
CA SER A 86 7.58 3.02 -8.99
C SER A 86 8.81 3.28 -8.12
N GLY A 87 8.73 2.87 -6.85
CA GLY A 87 9.79 3.10 -5.86
C GLY A 87 10.03 4.58 -5.52
N GLN A 88 9.03 5.44 -5.75
CA GLN A 88 9.08 6.86 -5.39
C GLN A 88 7.99 7.23 -4.41
N TYR A 89 8.24 8.32 -3.68
CA TYR A 89 7.28 8.95 -2.78
C TYR A 89 7.23 10.45 -3.03
N ARG A 90 6.17 11.11 -2.58
CA ARG A 90 6.05 12.57 -2.57
C ARG A 90 5.44 13.05 -1.26
N THR A 91 5.93 14.19 -0.79
CA THR A 91 5.32 14.92 0.32
C THR A 91 4.31 15.95 -0.19
N VAL A 92 3.17 16.05 0.48
CA VAL A 92 2.12 17.04 0.20
C VAL A 92 1.90 17.86 1.45
N SER A 93 2.27 19.14 1.42
CA SER A 93 2.05 20.06 2.54
C SER A 93 0.56 20.35 2.68
N ILE A 94 0.06 20.25 3.91
CA ILE A 94 -1.32 20.49 4.27
C ILE A 94 -1.35 21.78 5.10
N PRO A 95 -2.12 22.80 4.70
CA PRO A 95 -2.25 24.00 5.51
C PRO A 95 -2.67 23.71 6.95
N GLN A 96 -1.98 24.31 7.91
CA GLN A 96 -2.29 24.18 9.35
C GLN A 96 -3.75 24.48 9.71
N GLU A 97 -4.45 25.31 8.92
CA GLU A 97 -5.86 25.65 9.12
C GLU A 97 -6.77 24.43 8.97
N LEU A 98 -6.30 23.34 8.33
CA LEU A 98 -6.99 22.07 8.22
C LEU A 98 -6.83 21.18 9.47
N ARG A 99 -6.01 21.58 10.46
CA ARG A 99 -6.05 20.94 11.78
C ARG A 99 -7.39 21.22 12.46
N MET A 100 -7.90 20.22 13.14
CA MET A 100 -9.04 20.40 14.04
C MET A 100 -8.67 21.36 15.19
N GLN A 101 -9.68 21.94 15.81
CA GLN A 101 -9.52 22.86 16.94
C GLN A 101 -10.63 22.59 17.95
N GLN A 102 -10.22 22.34 19.20
CA GLN A 102 -11.09 22.03 20.33
C GLN A 102 -12.03 20.86 20.04
N SER A 103 -13.05 20.70 20.89
CA SER A 103 -14.17 19.81 20.63
C SER A 103 -15.15 20.47 19.65
N ASN A 104 -15.03 20.19 18.35
CA ASN A 104 -15.82 20.88 17.33
C ASN A 104 -16.10 20.01 16.09
N LEU A 105 -17.16 20.39 15.36
CA LEU A 105 -17.49 19.90 14.02
C LEU A 105 -16.89 20.84 12.96
N SER A 106 -16.39 20.27 11.86
CA SER A 106 -15.81 21.02 10.75
C SER A 106 -15.94 20.22 9.44
N THR A 107 -15.40 20.76 8.35
CA THR A 107 -15.35 20.11 7.02
C THR A 107 -13.91 19.93 6.52
N LYS A 108 -12.98 19.65 7.45
CA LYS A 108 -11.53 19.67 7.21
C LYS A 108 -10.96 18.33 6.74
N ALA A 109 -11.81 17.43 6.24
CA ALA A 109 -11.35 16.15 5.72
C ALA A 109 -10.47 16.37 4.48
N ILE A 110 -9.45 15.53 4.36
CA ILE A 110 -8.51 15.48 3.24
C ILE A 110 -8.77 14.17 2.52
N LEU A 111 -8.96 14.23 1.21
CA LEU A 111 -9.20 13.08 0.35
C LEU A 111 -7.96 12.84 -0.50
N VAL A 112 -7.36 11.65 -0.36
CA VAL A 112 -6.33 11.14 -1.27
C VAL A 112 -6.99 10.10 -2.18
N GLN A 113 -6.76 10.21 -3.48
CA GLN A 113 -7.22 9.24 -4.47
C GLN A 113 -6.06 8.89 -5.38
N SER A 114 -5.96 7.63 -5.79
CA SER A 114 -4.92 7.16 -6.71
C SER A 114 -5.45 6.20 -7.77
N SER A 115 -4.70 6.06 -8.86
CA SER A 115 -4.99 5.11 -9.94
C SER A 115 -4.42 3.71 -9.71
N GLY A 116 -3.72 3.50 -8.60
CA GLY A 116 -3.05 2.27 -8.17
C GLY A 116 -2.77 2.33 -6.67
N GLU A 117 -2.30 1.24 -6.07
CA GLU A 117 -2.07 1.19 -4.63
C GLU A 117 -0.96 2.13 -4.16
N VAL A 118 -1.29 2.92 -3.15
CA VAL A 118 -0.32 3.77 -2.44
C VAL A 118 -0.37 3.52 -0.96
N VAL A 119 0.75 3.78 -0.28
CA VAL A 119 0.80 3.87 1.19
C VAL A 119 0.84 5.35 1.57
N VAL A 120 -0.03 5.75 2.50
CA VAL A 120 -0.10 7.13 2.98
C VAL A 120 0.31 7.16 4.46
N GLN A 121 1.26 8.04 4.79
CA GLN A 121 1.63 8.34 6.17
C GLN A 121 1.31 9.81 6.44
N GLY A 122 0.59 10.10 7.51
CA GLY A 122 0.30 11.47 7.93
C GLY A 122 1.30 11.93 8.97
N VAL A 123 1.82 13.15 8.81
CA VAL A 123 2.78 13.75 9.74
C VAL A 123 2.22 15.06 10.27
N ASN A 124 1.85 15.08 11.55
CA ASN A 124 1.37 16.25 12.27
C ASN A 124 2.53 16.94 12.99
N SER A 125 3.38 17.65 12.23
CA SER A 125 4.54 18.35 12.76
C SER A 125 4.22 19.75 13.24
N GLU A 126 4.85 20.20 14.31
CA GLU A 126 4.83 21.59 14.77
C GLU A 126 6.21 21.99 15.29
N GLU A 127 6.38 23.20 15.84
CA GLU A 127 7.66 23.59 16.44
C GLU A 127 8.12 22.59 17.52
N ARG A 128 9.16 21.81 17.19
CA ARG A 128 9.81 20.80 18.04
C ARG A 128 8.84 19.70 18.49
N SER A 129 8.19 19.07 17.51
CA SER A 129 7.14 18.09 17.72
C SER A 129 6.80 17.41 16.39
N THR A 130 6.81 16.08 16.35
CA THR A 130 6.53 15.32 15.11
C THR A 130 5.70 14.08 15.42
N GLY A 131 4.38 14.20 15.36
CA GLY A 131 3.48 13.03 15.39
C GLY A 131 3.35 12.41 14.00
N MET A 132 3.48 11.08 13.90
CA MET A 132 3.30 10.34 12.65
C MET A 132 2.26 9.24 12.82
N PHE A 133 1.44 9.00 11.81
CA PHE A 133 0.49 7.89 11.78
C PHE A 133 0.46 7.23 10.41
N LEU A 134 0.16 5.94 10.38
CA LEU A 134 -0.14 5.19 9.17
C LEU A 134 -1.62 5.41 8.80
N ALA A 135 -1.90 5.93 7.61
CA ALA A 135 -3.27 6.09 7.15
C ALA A 135 -3.83 4.76 6.67
N LEU A 136 -5.09 4.49 7.00
CA LEU A 136 -5.80 3.29 6.57
C LEU A 136 -6.72 3.63 5.39
N PRO A 137 -6.77 2.78 4.35
CA PRO A 137 -7.60 3.04 3.17
C PRO A 137 -9.09 2.85 3.48
N ILE A 138 -9.93 3.47 2.65
CA ILE A 138 -11.39 3.54 2.82
C ILE A 138 -12.05 2.15 2.81
N ASP A 139 -11.42 1.18 2.18
CA ASP A 139 -11.86 -0.21 2.15
C ASP A 139 -11.52 -1.01 3.40
N ALA A 140 -10.54 -0.58 4.18
CA ALA A 140 -10.12 -1.26 5.40
C ALA A 140 -10.70 -0.69 6.70
N ILE A 141 -11.34 0.48 6.66
CA ILE A 141 -11.97 1.10 7.83
C ILE A 141 -13.39 0.56 8.08
N GLY A 142 -13.88 0.73 9.30
CA GLY A 142 -15.12 0.15 9.78
C GLY A 142 -15.97 1.13 10.56
N SER A 143 -16.89 0.61 11.38
CA SER A 143 -17.98 1.38 11.97
C SER A 143 -17.98 1.45 13.50
N GLU A 144 -17.08 0.72 14.17
CA GLU A 144 -16.96 0.66 15.62
C GLU A 144 -15.52 0.88 16.09
N TYR A 145 -15.32 1.77 17.07
CA TYR A 145 -14.01 2.18 17.56
C TYR A 145 -14.02 2.47 19.07
N TYR A 146 -12.82 2.38 19.67
CA TYR A 146 -12.55 2.86 21.02
C TYR A 146 -11.39 3.85 21.02
N ALA A 147 -11.56 4.99 21.67
CA ALA A 147 -10.48 5.95 21.84
C ALA A 147 -9.40 5.43 22.80
N VAL A 148 -8.16 5.86 22.58
CA VAL A 148 -7.01 5.66 23.46
C VAL A 148 -6.09 6.88 23.47
N CYS A 149 -5.62 7.26 24.64
CA CYS A 149 -4.67 8.35 24.82
C CYS A 149 -3.81 8.06 26.05
N TYR A 150 -2.75 8.84 26.29
CA TYR A 150 -2.04 8.80 27.56
C TYR A 150 -2.66 9.79 28.54
N SER A 151 -2.79 9.40 29.81
CA SER A 151 -3.35 10.23 30.88
C SER A 151 -2.59 10.02 32.19
N PRO A 152 -2.37 11.06 33.02
CA PRO A 152 -2.83 12.44 32.85
C PRO A 152 -2.14 13.15 31.68
N ALA A 153 -2.94 13.74 30.79
CA ALA A 153 -2.40 14.50 29.66
C ALA A 153 -1.83 15.83 30.15
N PHE A 154 -0.78 16.34 29.50
CA PHE A 154 -0.25 17.67 29.82
C PHE A 154 -1.23 18.78 29.40
N LEU A 155 -1.87 18.65 28.24
CA LEU A 155 -2.99 19.49 27.82
C LEU A 155 -4.30 18.71 27.76
N HIS A 156 -4.50 17.89 26.74
CA HIS A 156 -5.78 17.19 26.51
C HIS A 156 -5.54 15.82 25.87
N CYS A 157 -6.32 14.83 26.29
CA CYS A 157 -6.63 13.67 25.46
C CYS A 157 -7.57 14.09 24.33
N GLN A 158 -7.47 13.44 23.19
CA GLN A 158 -8.33 13.74 22.05
C GLN A 158 -8.53 12.54 21.12
N PHE A 159 -9.65 12.56 20.40
CA PHE A 159 -9.87 11.69 19.25
C PHE A 159 -10.67 12.45 18.19
N GLY A 160 -10.66 11.93 16.97
CA GLY A 160 -11.40 12.52 15.87
C GLY A 160 -11.94 11.52 14.86
N ILE A 161 -12.94 11.98 14.11
CA ILE A 161 -13.73 11.18 13.18
C ILE A 161 -13.82 11.95 11.87
N ALA A 162 -13.55 11.31 10.74
CA ALA A 162 -13.86 11.85 9.42
C ALA A 162 -14.87 10.96 8.70
N ALA A 163 -16.02 11.54 8.33
CA ALA A 163 -17.07 10.84 7.64
C ALA A 163 -16.75 10.69 6.14
N ILE A 164 -17.07 9.53 5.60
CA ILE A 164 -16.87 9.23 4.18
C ILE A 164 -18.15 9.50 3.36
N GLN A 165 -19.30 9.19 3.95
CA GLN A 165 -20.58 9.19 3.26
C GLN A 165 -21.57 10.15 3.92
N ASP A 166 -22.58 10.57 3.16
CA ASP A 166 -23.69 11.34 3.69
C ASP A 166 -24.58 10.50 4.60
N GLY A 167 -25.13 11.12 5.64
CA GLY A 167 -26.05 10.47 6.56
C GLY A 167 -25.37 9.45 7.47
N THR A 168 -24.07 9.64 7.76
CA THR A 168 -23.36 8.83 8.74
C THR A 168 -23.82 9.25 10.14
N GLU A 169 -24.58 8.39 10.80
CA GLU A 169 -25.00 8.56 12.19
C GLU A 169 -23.88 8.12 13.11
N VAL A 170 -23.50 8.97 14.07
CA VAL A 170 -22.41 8.73 15.02
C VAL A 170 -22.94 8.80 16.45
N SER A 171 -22.62 7.79 17.24
CA SER A 171 -22.90 7.70 18.66
C SER A 171 -21.59 7.57 19.44
N ILE A 172 -21.25 8.57 20.24
CA ILE A 172 -20.02 8.65 21.03
C ILE A 172 -20.39 8.53 22.51
N SER A 173 -20.12 7.40 23.14
CA SER A 173 -20.31 7.19 24.58
C SER A 173 -19.02 7.49 25.32
N LEU A 174 -19.03 8.49 26.21
CA LEU A 174 -17.88 8.86 27.03
C LEU A 174 -17.58 7.76 28.07
N PRO A 175 -16.31 7.56 28.45
CA PRO A 175 -15.92 6.49 29.36
C PRO A 175 -16.59 6.66 30.73
N SER A 176 -16.77 5.54 31.42
CA SER A 176 -17.22 5.52 32.81
C SER A 176 -16.27 6.33 33.72
N PRO A 177 -16.74 6.82 34.88
CA PRO A 177 -15.88 7.55 35.82
C PRO A 177 -14.64 6.76 36.23
N LEU A 178 -13.49 7.43 36.33
CA LEU A 178 -12.20 6.85 36.76
C LEU A 178 -12.30 6.30 38.20
N PRO A 179 -11.55 5.24 38.61
CA PRO A 179 -11.60 4.74 40.00
C PRO A 179 -11.06 5.77 40.99
N SER A 180 -10.26 6.71 40.49
CA SER A 180 -9.81 7.91 41.19
C SER A 180 -10.96 8.88 41.54
N GLY A 181 -12.17 8.63 41.05
CA GLY A 181 -13.33 9.53 41.16
C GLY A 181 -13.33 10.67 40.13
N GLN A 182 -12.34 10.71 39.23
CA GLN A 182 -12.29 11.72 38.17
C GLN A 182 -13.42 11.49 37.16
N ILE A 183 -14.12 12.58 36.84
CA ILE A 183 -15.23 12.61 35.88
C ILE A 183 -14.72 13.24 34.59
N VAL A 184 -14.85 12.54 33.47
CA VAL A 184 -14.56 13.10 32.16
C VAL A 184 -15.62 14.15 31.84
N GLN A 185 -15.18 15.31 31.39
CA GLN A 185 -16.03 16.41 30.96
C GLN A 185 -15.62 16.83 29.55
N VAL A 186 -16.58 16.80 28.63
CA VAL A 186 -16.44 17.23 27.24
C VAL A 186 -17.48 18.30 26.97
N THR A 187 -17.07 19.48 26.49
CA THR A 187 -18.02 20.47 25.98
C THR A 187 -17.99 20.43 24.46
N PHE A 188 -19.12 20.11 23.84
CA PHE A 188 -19.25 19.98 22.39
C PHE A 188 -20.51 20.71 21.93
N GLN A 189 -20.37 21.58 20.93
CA GLN A 189 -21.47 22.39 20.38
C GLN A 189 -22.30 23.13 21.46
N GLY A 190 -21.63 23.65 22.49
CA GLY A 190 -22.25 24.40 23.59
C GLY A 190 -22.93 23.54 24.66
N THR A 191 -22.94 22.21 24.52
CA THR A 191 -23.44 21.28 25.55
C THR A 191 -22.29 20.58 26.24
N THR A 192 -22.32 20.51 27.58
CA THR A 192 -21.35 19.76 28.37
C THR A 192 -21.88 18.36 28.66
N TYR A 193 -21.07 17.37 28.30
CA TYR A 193 -21.29 15.95 28.52
C TYR A 193 -20.29 15.43 29.56
N TYR A 194 -20.75 14.49 30.37
CA TYR A 194 -19.98 13.87 31.44
C TYR A 194 -19.77 12.38 31.20
N SER A 195 -18.87 11.74 31.96
CA SER A 195 -18.63 10.29 31.95
C SER A 195 -19.93 9.46 31.85
N GLY A 196 -19.94 8.48 30.95
CA GLY A 196 -21.09 7.62 30.68
C GLY A 196 -22.22 8.24 29.84
N GLN A 197 -22.17 9.53 29.52
CA GLN A 197 -23.13 10.17 28.62
C GLN A 197 -22.74 9.98 27.15
N THR A 198 -23.74 10.03 26.27
CA THR A 198 -23.57 9.83 24.84
C THR A 198 -23.81 11.12 24.05
N ILE A 199 -22.88 11.46 23.17
CA ILE A 199 -23.03 12.50 22.14
C ILE A 199 -23.54 11.82 20.87
N ARG A 200 -24.60 12.35 20.26
CA ARG A 200 -25.17 11.85 19.00
C ARG A 200 -25.19 12.94 17.95
N LEU A 201 -24.78 12.60 16.74
CA LEU A 201 -24.78 13.52 15.60
C LEU A 201 -24.90 12.77 14.28
N THR A 202 -25.29 13.49 13.23
CA THR A 202 -25.32 12.99 11.85
C THR A 202 -24.35 13.79 11.00
N LEU A 203 -23.47 13.10 10.30
CA LEU A 203 -22.43 13.67 9.48
C LEU A 203 -22.77 13.51 8.00
N SER A 204 -22.44 14.55 7.23
CA SER A 204 -22.37 14.49 5.78
C SER A 204 -20.98 13.98 5.35
N ALA A 205 -20.84 13.55 4.10
CA ALA A 205 -19.55 13.17 3.55
C ALA A 205 -18.52 14.30 3.76
N TYR A 206 -17.33 13.91 4.20
CA TYR A 206 -16.19 14.79 4.48
C TYR A 206 -16.37 15.78 5.66
N ASP A 207 -17.42 15.60 6.48
CA ASP A 207 -17.46 16.25 7.79
C ASP A 207 -16.42 15.61 8.72
N THR A 208 -15.81 16.44 9.57
CA THR A 208 -14.83 16.04 10.58
C THR A 208 -15.27 16.47 11.97
N VAL A 209 -15.02 15.62 12.95
CA VAL A 209 -15.35 15.86 14.35
C VAL A 209 -14.10 15.64 15.18
N GLN A 210 -13.87 16.50 16.15
CA GLN A 210 -12.89 16.25 17.20
C GLN A 210 -13.56 16.37 18.56
N ILE A 211 -13.15 15.50 19.49
CA ILE A 211 -13.51 15.54 20.89
C ILE A 211 -12.22 15.63 21.72
N GLN A 212 -12.20 16.53 22.69
CA GLN A 212 -11.11 16.75 23.63
C GLN A 212 -11.62 16.76 25.07
N ALA A 213 -10.79 16.27 25.98
CA ALA A 213 -10.97 16.42 27.43
C ALA A 213 -9.62 16.54 28.13
N ALA A 214 -9.60 17.23 29.28
CA ALA A 214 -8.43 17.30 30.14
C ALA A 214 -8.14 15.96 30.87
N HIS A 215 -9.14 15.07 30.91
CA HIS A 215 -9.07 13.76 31.54
C HIS A 215 -8.99 12.64 30.49
N ASP A 216 -8.78 11.42 30.97
CA ASP A 216 -8.58 10.24 30.13
C ASP A 216 -9.83 9.95 29.28
N LEU A 217 -9.68 10.01 27.95
CA LEU A 217 -10.74 9.63 27.01
C LEU A 217 -10.65 8.15 26.61
N THR A 218 -9.68 7.40 27.12
CA THR A 218 -9.51 5.99 26.78
C THR A 218 -10.75 5.19 27.15
N GLY A 219 -11.25 4.41 26.20
CA GLY A 219 -12.49 3.68 26.35
C GLY A 219 -13.75 4.43 25.89
N SER A 220 -13.63 5.66 25.37
CA SER A 220 -14.76 6.31 24.68
C SER A 220 -15.19 5.42 23.50
N HIS A 221 -16.43 4.93 23.52
CA HIS A 221 -16.97 4.00 22.53
C HIS A 221 -17.67 4.77 21.42
N VAL A 222 -17.25 4.56 20.19
CA VAL A 222 -17.80 5.22 19.01
C VAL A 222 -18.42 4.17 18.09
N VAL A 223 -19.73 4.28 17.88
CA VAL A 223 -20.49 3.43 16.97
C VAL A 223 -21.10 4.29 15.87
N THR A 224 -20.98 3.82 14.64
CA THR A 224 -21.52 4.49 13.46
C THR A 224 -22.35 3.51 12.62
N ASN A 225 -23.26 4.02 11.79
CA ASN A 225 -24.02 3.19 10.85
C ASN A 225 -23.30 2.96 9.51
N LYS A 226 -22.17 3.64 9.29
CA LYS A 226 -21.37 3.63 8.07
C LYS A 226 -19.90 3.83 8.39
N PRO A 227 -18.97 3.25 7.61
CA PRO A 227 -17.55 3.39 7.91
C PRO A 227 -17.04 4.83 8.05
N VAL A 228 -16.10 5.04 8.96
CA VAL A 228 -15.46 6.34 9.23
C VAL A 228 -13.98 6.18 9.49
N SER A 229 -13.19 7.21 9.19
CA SER A 229 -11.80 7.26 9.64
C SER A 229 -11.75 7.70 11.10
N PHE A 230 -10.97 7.01 11.93
CA PHE A 230 -10.88 7.26 13.37
C PHE A 230 -9.44 7.51 13.81
N PHE A 231 -9.23 8.58 14.57
CA PHE A 231 -7.92 9.01 15.06
C PHE A 231 -7.96 9.20 16.56
N SER A 232 -6.88 8.88 17.27
CA SER A 232 -6.81 9.05 18.72
C SER A 232 -5.40 9.41 19.20
N GLY A 233 -5.31 10.10 20.33
CA GLY A 233 -4.04 10.43 20.97
C GLY A 233 -4.14 11.62 21.91
N ASN A 234 -3.12 12.47 21.92
CA ASN A 234 -3.03 13.62 22.81
C ASN A 234 -2.66 14.89 22.05
N ARG A 235 -3.25 16.02 22.44
CA ARG A 235 -2.88 17.34 21.87
C ARG A 235 -1.43 17.73 22.19
N HIS A 236 -1.03 17.45 23.43
CA HIS A 236 0.33 17.64 23.95
C HIS A 236 0.41 16.87 25.26
N THR A 237 1.37 15.98 25.42
CA THR A 237 1.47 15.11 26.59
C THR A 237 2.92 14.90 27.03
N ASN A 238 3.11 14.71 28.34
CA ASN A 238 4.36 14.28 28.96
C ASN A 238 4.10 12.89 29.53
N ILE A 239 4.82 11.90 29.03
CA ILE A 239 4.64 10.50 29.40
C ILE A 239 5.60 10.20 30.55
N ASP A 240 5.04 9.80 31.69
CA ASP A 240 5.71 9.54 32.96
C ASP A 240 6.43 10.75 33.59
N GLN A 241 5.78 11.92 33.57
CA GLN A 241 6.24 13.13 34.26
C GLN A 241 6.63 12.86 35.73
N GLY A 242 5.86 12.04 36.43
CA GLY A 242 6.10 11.68 37.84
C GLY A 242 7.39 10.89 38.06
N LEU A 243 7.97 10.32 37.00
CA LEU A 243 9.21 9.54 37.02
C LEU A 243 10.39 10.33 36.41
N GLY A 244 10.19 11.62 36.10
CA GLY A 244 11.22 12.52 35.61
C GLY A 244 11.18 12.82 34.11
N GLY A 245 10.11 12.43 33.40
CA GLY A 245 9.91 12.79 31.99
C GLY A 245 9.98 14.31 31.76
N GLN A 246 10.86 14.76 30.88
CA GLN A 246 11.17 16.18 30.67
C GLN A 246 10.54 16.76 29.41
N THR A 247 10.40 15.93 28.37
CA THR A 247 9.88 16.35 27.06
C THR A 247 8.37 16.20 26.95
N LYS A 248 7.79 16.80 25.92
CA LYS A 248 6.34 16.80 25.66
C LYS A 248 6.12 16.79 24.18
N ASP A 249 5.18 15.98 23.72
CA ASP A 249 4.87 15.90 22.30
C ASP A 249 3.38 15.71 22.05
N HIS A 250 2.96 16.00 20.83
CA HIS A 250 1.70 15.53 20.28
C HIS A 250 1.82 14.04 19.96
N THR A 251 0.78 13.28 20.31
CA THR A 251 0.70 11.86 19.94
C THR A 251 -0.59 11.64 19.16
N VAL A 252 -0.51 10.82 18.11
CA VAL A 252 -1.65 10.52 17.25
C VAL A 252 -1.42 9.20 16.54
N GLU A 253 -2.48 8.40 16.42
CA GLU A 253 -2.55 7.28 15.48
C GLU A 253 -3.92 7.27 14.80
N MET A 254 -3.96 6.81 13.55
CA MET A 254 -5.20 6.39 12.90
C MET A 254 -5.45 4.94 13.31
N LEU A 255 -6.59 4.66 13.94
CA LEU A 255 -6.83 3.36 14.55
C LEU A 255 -7.69 2.47 13.64
N PRO A 256 -7.41 1.16 13.59
CA PRO A 256 -8.27 0.22 12.89
C PRO A 256 -9.58 -0.05 13.68
N PRO A 257 -10.65 -0.47 12.99
CA PRO A 257 -11.93 -0.77 13.62
C PRO A 257 -11.84 -1.97 14.57
N VAL A 258 -12.83 -2.10 15.47
CA VAL A 258 -12.94 -3.23 16.40
C VAL A 258 -12.89 -4.58 15.69
N SER A 259 -13.43 -4.69 14.47
CA SER A 259 -13.41 -5.91 13.66
C SER A 259 -11.99 -6.41 13.31
N ALA A 260 -10.98 -5.56 13.38
CA ALA A 260 -9.57 -5.90 13.10
C ALA A 260 -8.73 -6.12 14.37
N TRP A 261 -9.34 -6.16 15.56
CA TRP A 261 -8.61 -6.35 16.80
C TRP A 261 -8.16 -7.81 16.97
N GLY A 262 -7.00 -8.04 17.58
CA GLY A 262 -6.43 -9.38 17.73
C GLY A 262 -6.23 -9.78 19.19
N LYS A 263 -5.74 -11.00 19.40
CA LYS A 263 -5.53 -11.60 20.74
C LYS A 263 -4.08 -11.72 21.14
N GLU A 264 -3.16 -11.71 20.18
CA GLU A 264 -1.74 -12.00 20.37
C GLU A 264 -0.89 -10.86 19.84
N PHE A 265 0.06 -10.40 20.66
CA PHE A 265 0.93 -9.28 20.34
C PHE A 265 2.35 -9.58 20.81
N ILE A 266 3.32 -9.12 20.04
CA ILE A 266 4.70 -8.99 20.49
C ILE A 266 4.98 -7.51 20.63
N THR A 267 5.45 -7.08 21.80
CA THR A 267 5.77 -5.66 22.03
C THR A 267 7.03 -5.28 21.26
N PHE A 268 7.09 -4.04 20.82
CA PHE A 268 8.33 -3.44 20.32
C PHE A 268 8.93 -2.65 21.48
N GLN A 269 10.25 -2.64 21.60
CA GLN A 269 10.91 -1.70 22.49
C GLN A 269 11.80 -0.80 21.65
N ILE A 270 11.71 0.51 21.90
CA ILE A 270 12.59 1.46 21.24
C ILE A 270 14.03 1.19 21.69
N PRO A 271 14.96 0.98 20.75
CA PRO A 271 16.32 0.56 21.07
C PRO A 271 17.14 1.69 21.69
N ASP A 272 18.20 1.29 22.39
CA ASP A 272 19.25 2.18 22.93
C ASP A 272 18.75 3.34 23.81
N ARG A 273 17.53 3.21 24.38
CA ARG A 273 17.08 4.08 25.46
C ARG A 273 18.01 3.92 26.67
N THR A 274 17.95 4.81 27.64
CA THR A 274 18.65 4.69 28.93
C THR A 274 17.68 4.56 30.10
N VAL A 275 16.42 4.90 29.86
CA VAL A 275 15.28 4.75 30.77
C VAL A 275 14.69 3.36 30.66
N PHE A 276 15.36 2.40 31.29
CA PHE A 276 14.78 1.07 31.50
C PHE A 276 13.96 1.01 32.77
N ASN A 277 14.03 2.01 33.63
CA ASN A 277 13.16 2.10 34.79
C ASN A 277 12.47 3.48 34.71
N PRO A 278 11.22 3.54 34.20
CA PRO A 278 10.19 2.48 34.25
C PRO A 278 9.97 1.60 33.00
N GLY A 279 10.59 1.86 31.84
CA GLY A 279 10.21 1.24 30.56
C GLY A 279 9.06 2.00 29.87
N ASP A 280 8.54 1.46 28.76
CA ASP A 280 7.46 2.10 27.99
C ASP A 280 6.07 1.67 28.49
N ASN A 281 5.09 2.56 28.33
CA ASN A 281 3.72 2.33 28.79
C ASN A 281 2.89 1.69 27.70
N PHE A 282 2.14 0.65 28.07
CA PHE A 282 1.23 -0.03 27.16
C PHE A 282 -0.19 0.07 27.68
N ARG A 283 -1.15 0.27 26.77
CA ARG A 283 -2.58 0.18 27.06
C ARG A 283 -3.22 -0.87 26.17
N ALA A 284 -3.76 -1.92 26.79
CA ALA A 284 -4.63 -2.89 26.13
C ALA A 284 -6.08 -2.46 26.32
N VAL A 285 -6.74 -2.00 25.25
CA VAL A 285 -8.13 -1.53 25.24
C VAL A 285 -9.06 -2.69 24.87
N VAL A 286 -10.17 -2.81 25.61
CA VAL A 286 -11.18 -3.86 25.48
C VAL A 286 -12.54 -3.27 25.12
N SER A 287 -13.34 -3.97 24.30
CA SER A 287 -14.57 -3.44 23.71
C SER A 287 -15.84 -3.53 24.57
N SER A 288 -15.76 -3.88 25.86
CA SER A 288 -16.88 -3.92 26.83
C SER A 288 -18.14 -4.68 26.37
N LEU A 289 -18.34 -5.94 26.77
CA LEU A 289 -18.96 -6.29 28.06
C LEU A 289 -18.18 -7.37 28.84
N SER A 290 -17.03 -7.79 28.34
CA SER A 290 -16.21 -8.81 28.97
C SER A 290 -15.45 -8.25 30.17
N GLN A 291 -16.12 -8.18 31.33
CA GLN A 291 -15.44 -8.35 32.64
C GLN A 291 -14.69 -9.72 32.73
N THR A 292 -14.71 -10.51 31.66
CA THR A 292 -14.02 -11.77 31.45
C THR A 292 -12.72 -11.63 30.65
N SER A 293 -12.36 -10.44 30.12
CA SER A 293 -11.10 -10.27 29.39
C SER A 293 -9.91 -10.49 30.33
N GLN A 294 -9.16 -11.56 30.06
CA GLN A 294 -7.97 -11.95 30.77
C GLN A 294 -6.77 -11.65 29.87
N LEU A 295 -5.83 -10.87 30.41
CA LEU A 295 -4.58 -10.53 29.75
C LEU A 295 -3.46 -11.31 30.43
N ASN A 296 -2.59 -11.91 29.64
CA ASN A 296 -1.38 -12.57 30.10
C ASN A 296 -0.19 -12.04 29.33
N LEU A 297 0.68 -11.33 30.04
CA LEU A 297 1.91 -10.73 29.52
C LEU A 297 3.11 -11.57 29.98
N THR A 298 3.78 -12.20 29.03
CA THR A 298 4.98 -12.99 29.25
C THR A 298 6.22 -12.15 28.92
N VAL A 299 7.11 -11.99 29.90
CA VAL A 299 8.40 -11.28 29.77
C VAL A 299 9.52 -12.23 30.21
N GLY A 300 10.29 -12.74 29.26
CA GLY A 300 11.27 -13.79 29.54
C GLY A 300 10.58 -15.01 30.16
N SER A 301 10.95 -15.37 31.39
CA SER A 301 10.33 -16.48 32.15
C SER A 301 9.21 -16.05 33.11
N SER A 302 8.88 -14.76 33.15
CA SER A 302 7.89 -14.20 34.08
C SER A 302 6.57 -13.95 33.38
N ASN A 303 5.46 -14.27 34.05
CA ASN A 303 4.12 -13.91 33.61
C ASN A 303 3.53 -12.83 34.52
N ILE A 304 2.99 -11.79 33.90
CA ILE A 304 2.27 -10.69 34.52
C ILE A 304 0.85 -10.75 33.99
N TYR A 305 -0.14 -10.48 34.85
CA TYR A 305 -1.55 -10.49 34.46
C TYR A 305 -2.12 -9.08 34.59
N PRO A 306 -2.02 -8.23 33.54
CA PRO A 306 -2.60 -6.90 33.57
C PRO A 306 -4.11 -6.98 33.82
N ALA A 307 -4.58 -6.33 34.87
CA ALA A 307 -6.00 -6.31 35.20
C ALA A 307 -6.67 -5.13 34.52
N VAL A 308 -7.81 -5.38 33.85
CA VAL A 308 -8.75 -4.33 33.45
C VAL A 308 -9.57 -3.97 34.68
N PRO A 309 -9.45 -2.75 35.25
CA PRO A 309 -10.18 -2.42 36.47
C PRO A 309 -11.69 -2.41 36.25
N ASN A 310 -12.49 -2.62 37.31
CA ASN A 310 -13.95 -2.64 37.18
C ASN A 310 -14.49 -1.31 36.65
N GLY A 311 -15.28 -1.37 35.57
CA GLY A 311 -15.83 -0.19 34.90
C GLY A 311 -14.89 0.46 33.89
N PHE A 312 -13.70 -0.13 33.65
CA PHE A 312 -12.72 0.32 32.67
C PHE A 312 -12.83 -0.48 31.38
N SER A 313 -12.34 0.14 30.32
CA SER A 313 -12.22 -0.48 29.01
C SER A 313 -10.75 -0.65 28.62
N TYR A 314 -9.82 -0.62 29.58
CA TYR A 314 -8.41 -0.90 29.31
C TYR A 314 -7.62 -1.34 30.56
N ALA A 315 -6.50 -2.02 30.32
CA ALA A 315 -5.44 -2.24 31.31
C ALA A 315 -4.19 -1.46 30.90
N GLN A 316 -3.46 -0.89 31.86
CA GLN A 316 -2.17 -0.24 31.64
C GLN A 316 -1.06 -1.05 32.33
N PHE A 317 0.05 -1.27 31.63
CA PHE A 317 1.22 -1.99 32.14
C PHE A 317 2.50 -1.44 31.50
N LEU A 318 3.65 -1.85 32.04
CA LEU A 318 4.98 -1.41 31.60
C LEU A 318 5.75 -2.59 31.02
N VAL A 319 6.51 -2.35 29.96
CA VAL A 319 7.48 -3.31 29.41
C VAL A 319 8.84 -2.63 29.30
N GLY A 320 9.93 -3.36 29.58
CA GLY A 320 11.28 -2.80 29.59
C GLY A 320 11.83 -2.46 30.98
N GLN A 321 11.12 -2.80 32.06
CA GLN A 321 11.56 -2.56 33.44
C GLN A 321 12.92 -3.23 33.76
N GLY A 322 13.96 -2.42 33.88
CA GLY A 322 15.30 -2.79 34.35
C GLY A 322 16.22 -3.44 33.30
N SER A 323 15.78 -3.59 32.04
CA SER A 323 16.61 -4.21 30.99
C SER A 323 16.40 -3.57 29.62
N GLN A 324 17.49 -3.46 28.85
CA GLN A 324 17.43 -3.05 27.45
C GLN A 324 16.84 -4.16 26.57
N ASN A 325 16.19 -3.75 25.47
CA ASN A 325 15.72 -4.64 24.40
C ASN A 325 14.90 -5.84 24.92
N THR A 326 14.06 -5.54 25.91
CA THR A 326 13.03 -6.39 26.50
C THR A 326 11.80 -6.40 25.60
N TYR A 327 11.54 -7.54 25.00
CA TYR A 327 10.33 -7.80 24.23
C TYR A 327 9.43 -8.74 25.03
N ALA A 328 8.13 -8.52 24.94
CA ALA A 328 7.12 -9.27 25.67
C ALA A 328 6.09 -9.85 24.72
N TYR A 329 5.52 -10.99 25.09
CA TYR A 329 4.36 -11.57 24.44
C TYR A 329 3.12 -11.28 25.27
N LEU A 330 2.14 -10.60 24.68
CA LEU A 330 0.83 -10.39 25.27
C LEU A 330 -0.18 -11.30 24.59
N SER A 331 -0.86 -12.12 25.38
CA SER A 331 -2.02 -12.90 24.96
C SER A 331 -3.28 -12.45 25.67
N SER A 332 -4.42 -12.56 25.00
CA SER A 332 -5.74 -12.34 25.57
C SER A 332 -6.75 -13.39 25.13
N ASN A 333 -7.70 -13.69 26.01
CA ASN A 333 -8.84 -14.56 25.68
C ASN A 333 -9.92 -13.86 24.84
N THR A 334 -9.85 -12.54 24.69
CA THR A 334 -10.76 -11.72 23.87
C THR A 334 -9.95 -10.78 22.99
N PRO A 335 -10.41 -10.42 21.78
CA PRO A 335 -9.73 -9.42 20.98
C PRO A 335 -9.60 -8.06 21.67
N VAL A 336 -8.43 -7.45 21.55
CA VAL A 336 -8.08 -6.15 22.15
C VAL A 336 -7.33 -5.28 21.14
N MET A 337 -7.26 -3.98 21.41
CA MET A 337 -6.31 -3.08 20.76
C MET A 337 -5.14 -2.84 21.71
N LEU A 338 -3.91 -2.88 21.20
CA LEU A 338 -2.71 -2.56 21.96
C LEU A 338 -2.10 -1.25 21.46
N ALA A 339 -1.94 -0.28 22.36
CA ALA A 339 -1.22 0.97 22.10
C ALA A 339 0.04 1.04 22.97
N GLU A 340 1.17 1.38 22.36
CA GLU A 340 2.42 1.71 23.02
C GLU A 340 2.55 3.22 23.16
N PHE A 341 3.00 3.67 24.32
CA PHE A 341 3.28 5.04 24.68
C PHE A 341 4.75 5.13 25.10
N ILE A 342 5.56 5.62 24.17
CA ILE A 342 6.99 5.77 24.34
C ILE A 342 7.27 6.87 25.35
N VAL A 343 8.06 6.56 26.38
CA VAL A 343 8.26 7.45 27.52
C VAL A 343 8.95 8.75 27.12
N SER A 344 8.68 9.85 27.83
CA SER A 344 9.39 11.11 27.58
C SER A 344 10.85 11.01 28.00
N MET A 345 11.74 11.79 27.36
CA MET A 345 13.16 11.84 27.74
C MET A 345 13.31 12.10 29.24
N ILE A 346 13.99 11.21 29.95
CA ILE A 346 14.33 11.40 31.38
C ILE A 346 15.80 11.81 31.53
N ALA A 347 16.68 11.35 30.63
CA ALA A 347 18.12 11.63 30.67
C ALA A 347 18.60 12.36 29.39
N THR A 348 19.57 13.26 29.53
CA THR A 348 20.04 14.13 28.43
C THR A 348 20.78 13.41 27.30
N ASN A 349 21.08 12.13 27.46
CA ASN A 349 21.66 11.27 26.43
C ASN A 349 20.60 10.44 25.68
N GLU A 350 19.32 10.65 25.98
CA GLU A 350 18.17 9.96 25.38
C GLU A 350 17.35 10.97 24.59
N LEU A 351 17.91 11.46 23.50
CA LEU A 351 17.36 12.56 22.72
C LEU A 351 16.17 12.07 21.89
N ALA A 352 15.00 12.01 22.54
CA ALA A 352 13.73 11.65 21.95
C ALA A 352 12.54 12.34 22.66
N ASP A 353 11.50 12.59 21.90
CA ASP A 353 10.20 13.02 22.42
C ASP A 353 9.31 11.79 22.72
N PRO A 354 8.25 11.94 23.54
CA PRO A 354 7.26 10.88 23.66
C PRO A 354 6.56 10.64 22.32
N SER A 355 6.14 9.41 22.07
CA SER A 355 5.39 9.05 20.87
C SER A 355 4.36 7.96 21.20
N MET A 356 3.43 7.71 20.29
CA MET A 356 2.43 6.64 20.41
C MET A 356 2.53 5.75 19.19
N ILE A 357 2.34 4.44 19.37
CA ILE A 357 2.23 3.48 18.27
C ILE A 357 1.01 2.60 18.51
N TYR A 358 0.18 2.40 17.48
CA TYR A 358 -0.74 1.26 17.46
C TYR A 358 0.05 0.01 17.10
N LEU A 359 0.03 -1.00 17.97
CA LEU A 359 0.72 -2.26 17.70
C LEU A 359 -0.22 -3.25 17.01
N PRO A 360 0.06 -3.63 15.74
CA PRO A 360 -0.73 -4.66 15.08
C PRO A 360 -0.61 -5.99 15.83
N PRO A 361 -1.72 -6.75 16.00
CA PRO A 361 -1.64 -8.12 16.48
C PRO A 361 -0.87 -8.98 15.48
N VAL A 362 -0.34 -10.09 15.98
CA VAL A 362 0.43 -11.07 15.19
C VAL A 362 -0.36 -11.57 13.97
N SER A 363 -1.67 -11.76 14.12
CA SER A 363 -2.56 -12.18 13.02
C SER A 363 -2.68 -11.16 11.89
N LEU A 364 -2.26 -9.91 12.10
CA LEU A 364 -2.26 -8.86 11.09
C LEU A 364 -0.86 -8.52 10.56
N TYR A 365 0.15 -9.36 10.87
CA TYR A 365 1.46 -9.23 10.25
C TYR A 365 1.38 -9.51 8.74
N ARG A 366 2.25 -8.87 7.98
CA ARG A 366 2.41 -9.04 6.53
C ARG A 366 3.73 -9.70 6.20
N ASN A 367 3.80 -10.21 4.98
CA ASN A 367 5.02 -10.73 4.35
C ASN A 367 5.74 -9.65 3.54
N GLU A 368 5.11 -8.47 3.36
CA GLU A 368 5.66 -7.35 2.61
C GLU A 368 5.15 -6.00 3.14
N TYR A 369 6.04 -5.02 3.18
CA TYR A 369 5.80 -3.65 3.63
C TYR A 369 6.47 -2.64 2.70
N THR A 370 5.70 -1.69 2.18
CA THR A 370 6.19 -0.50 1.48
C THR A 370 5.98 0.72 2.37
N PHE A 371 7.03 1.50 2.64
CA PHE A 371 6.94 2.65 3.55
C PHE A 371 8.00 3.69 3.24
N THR A 372 7.85 4.89 3.82
CA THR A 372 8.83 5.96 3.72
C THR A 372 9.32 6.38 5.10
N ALA A 373 10.64 6.53 5.26
CA ALA A 373 11.26 7.10 6.43
C ALA A 373 11.58 8.60 6.24
N LEU A 374 11.34 9.42 7.26
CA LEU A 374 11.54 10.87 7.17
C LEU A 374 13.03 11.22 7.14
N GLU A 375 13.39 12.26 6.38
CA GLU A 375 14.77 12.73 6.30
C GLU A 375 15.13 13.66 7.45
N ARG A 376 14.31 14.68 7.67
CA ARG A 376 14.61 15.78 8.59
C ARG A 376 13.38 16.21 9.36
N SER A 377 13.62 16.70 10.57
CA SER A 377 12.62 17.49 11.27
C SER A 377 12.33 18.78 10.49
N LEU A 378 11.05 19.11 10.33
CA LEU A 378 10.64 20.38 9.74
C LEU A 378 11.04 21.59 10.59
N SER A 379 11.07 21.42 11.91
CA SER A 379 11.25 22.54 12.83
C SER A 379 12.72 22.85 13.12
N THR A 380 13.56 21.82 13.24
CA THR A 380 14.98 21.97 13.57
C THR A 380 15.89 21.79 12.36
N ASN A 381 15.39 21.22 11.25
CA ASN A 381 16.15 20.85 10.04
C ASN A 381 17.26 19.81 10.30
N ASN A 382 17.28 19.20 11.49
CA ASN A 382 18.19 18.13 11.84
C ASN A 382 17.76 16.81 11.21
N LEU A 383 18.73 15.95 10.90
CA LEU A 383 18.48 14.63 10.31
C LEU A 383 17.89 13.67 11.34
N PHE A 384 16.88 12.91 10.93
CA PHE A 384 16.42 11.77 11.69
C PHE A 384 17.36 10.58 11.50
N VAL A 385 17.62 9.87 12.60
CA VAL A 385 18.16 8.51 12.56
C VAL A 385 16.97 7.57 12.59
N ASN A 386 16.77 6.83 11.50
CA ASN A 386 15.62 5.96 11.30
C ASN A 386 15.97 4.53 11.66
N THR A 387 15.14 3.91 12.49
CA THR A 387 15.32 2.57 13.02
C THR A 387 14.07 1.75 12.78
N ILE A 388 14.26 0.55 12.21
CA ILE A 388 13.23 -0.46 12.14
C ILE A 388 13.38 -1.37 13.33
N ILE A 389 12.29 -1.58 14.06
CA ILE A 389 12.17 -2.67 15.03
C ILE A 389 11.30 -3.75 14.37
N ILE A 390 11.85 -4.94 14.23
CA ILE A 390 11.27 -6.06 13.49
C ILE A 390 11.05 -7.26 14.42
N VAL A 391 9.91 -7.94 14.24
CA VAL A 391 9.53 -9.16 14.93
C VAL A 391 9.18 -10.22 13.90
N SER A 392 9.77 -11.41 14.00
CA SER A 392 9.49 -12.52 13.09
C SER A 392 9.53 -13.85 13.82
N PRO A 393 8.74 -14.86 13.41
CA PRO A 393 8.97 -16.25 13.80
C PRO A 393 10.43 -16.66 13.54
N LEU A 394 10.99 -17.47 14.44
CA LEU A 394 12.39 -17.91 14.36
C LEU A 394 12.70 -18.66 13.06
N SER A 395 11.74 -19.43 12.55
CA SER A 395 11.86 -20.27 11.34
C SER A 395 11.89 -19.48 10.02
N GLY A 396 11.50 -18.20 10.01
CA GLY A 396 11.39 -17.38 8.81
C GLY A 396 12.27 -16.13 8.77
N ARG A 397 12.85 -15.72 9.90
CA ARG A 397 13.52 -14.40 10.00
C ARG A 397 14.73 -14.21 9.07
N GLY A 398 15.38 -15.30 8.64
CA GLY A 398 16.65 -15.26 7.91
C GLY A 398 16.51 -14.84 6.45
N ASP A 399 15.33 -15.00 5.87
CA ASP A 399 15.05 -14.75 4.46
C ASP A 399 14.36 -13.40 4.22
N ILE A 400 14.13 -12.61 5.28
CA ILE A 400 13.60 -11.25 5.16
C ILE A 400 14.65 -10.37 4.46
N THR A 401 14.20 -9.55 3.52
CA THR A 401 15.03 -8.62 2.75
C THR A 401 14.58 -7.18 2.92
N LEU A 402 15.53 -6.24 2.93
CA LEU A 402 15.32 -4.80 2.80
C LEU A 402 15.77 -4.37 1.40
N ASP A 403 14.86 -3.79 0.62
CA ASP A 403 15.09 -3.33 -0.75
C ASP A 403 15.70 -4.41 -1.65
N GLY A 404 15.26 -5.66 -1.46
CA GLY A 404 15.75 -6.85 -2.15
C GLY A 404 17.12 -7.37 -1.69
N ASN A 405 17.72 -6.74 -0.67
CA ASN A 405 18.99 -7.16 -0.08
C ASN A 405 18.77 -7.84 1.28
N ALA A 406 19.68 -8.73 1.70
CA ALA A 406 19.63 -9.30 3.04
C ALA A 406 19.65 -8.19 4.11
N LEU A 407 18.93 -8.41 5.23
CA LEU A 407 18.95 -7.46 6.34
C LEU A 407 20.37 -7.23 6.87
N PRO A 408 20.67 -6.03 7.40
CA PRO A 408 21.89 -5.78 8.16
C PRO A 408 22.06 -6.78 9.31
N ALA A 409 23.26 -6.83 9.90
CA ALA A 409 23.49 -7.67 11.07
C ALA A 409 22.61 -7.21 12.24
N ILE A 410 21.66 -8.04 12.64
CA ILE A 410 20.72 -7.79 13.75
C ILE A 410 21.10 -8.67 14.95
N THR A 411 21.12 -8.08 16.14
CA THR A 411 21.14 -8.85 17.38
C THR A 411 19.71 -9.23 17.73
N TRP A 412 19.38 -10.51 17.56
CA TRP A 412 18.04 -11.02 17.81
C TRP A 412 17.84 -11.46 19.26
N THR A 413 16.74 -11.03 19.85
CA THR A 413 16.23 -11.52 21.14
C THR A 413 15.04 -12.43 20.90
N ASN A 414 15.06 -13.63 21.48
CA ASN A 414 13.92 -14.55 21.37
C ASN A 414 12.81 -14.16 22.33
N VAL A 415 11.56 -14.35 21.88
CA VAL A 415 10.34 -14.13 22.65
C VAL A 415 9.53 -15.43 22.58
N ASP A 416 9.33 -16.07 23.72
CA ASP A 416 8.49 -17.27 23.81
C ASP A 416 7.00 -16.84 23.82
N ALA A 417 6.28 -17.22 22.79
CA ALA A 417 4.86 -16.93 22.60
C ALA A 417 4.01 -18.20 22.68
N GLY A 418 4.14 -18.95 23.78
CA GLY A 418 3.24 -20.06 24.08
C GLY A 418 3.39 -21.27 23.14
N GLY A 419 4.60 -21.52 22.63
CA GLY A 419 4.90 -22.66 21.75
C GLY A 419 5.55 -22.25 20.43
N VAL A 420 5.28 -21.04 19.94
CA VAL A 420 6.01 -20.42 18.83
C VAL A 420 7.08 -19.49 19.39
N ILE A 421 8.31 -19.67 18.93
CA ILE A 421 9.41 -18.76 19.30
C ILE A 421 9.49 -17.66 18.25
N TYR A 422 9.09 -16.46 18.65
CA TYR A 422 9.37 -15.25 17.90
C TYR A 422 10.78 -14.77 18.21
N SER A 423 11.29 -13.91 17.35
CA SER A 423 12.48 -13.16 17.62
C SER A 423 12.32 -11.72 17.17
N ALA A 424 12.83 -10.81 17.99
CA ALA A 424 12.75 -9.39 17.78
C ALA A 424 14.16 -8.79 17.73
N GLY A 425 14.31 -7.73 16.95
CA GLY A 425 15.57 -7.03 16.79
C GLY A 425 15.37 -5.72 16.06
N PHE A 426 16.44 -4.98 15.85
CA PHE A 426 16.36 -3.68 15.18
C PHE A 426 17.62 -3.40 14.36
N PHE A 427 17.48 -2.49 13.40
CA PHE A 427 18.57 -1.99 12.58
C PHE A 427 18.21 -0.61 12.03
N THR A 428 19.22 0.18 11.68
CA THR A 428 19.02 1.51 11.10
C THR A 428 18.87 1.45 9.58
N ILE A 429 18.08 2.37 9.05
CA ILE A 429 17.86 2.54 7.61
C ILE A 429 18.12 3.99 7.20
N SER A 430 18.31 4.22 5.90
CA SER A 430 18.34 5.57 5.34
C SER A 430 16.94 6.21 5.40
N ALA A 431 16.88 7.52 5.16
CA ALA A 431 15.62 8.18 4.86
C ALA A 431 15.16 7.87 3.43
N GLY A 432 13.86 7.98 3.18
CA GLY A 432 13.26 7.77 1.88
C GLY A 432 12.45 6.47 1.77
N PHE A 433 12.19 6.05 0.53
CA PHE A 433 11.44 4.85 0.19
C PHE A 433 12.18 3.59 0.60
N HIS A 434 11.45 2.66 1.24
CA HIS A 434 11.96 1.34 1.57
C HIS A 434 10.88 0.26 1.38
N LYS A 435 11.35 -0.95 1.08
CA LYS A 435 10.53 -2.16 1.01
C LYS A 435 11.13 -3.28 1.86
N LEU A 436 10.35 -3.79 2.81
CA LEU A 436 10.66 -5.01 3.54
C LEU A 436 9.83 -6.16 2.99
N SER A 437 10.43 -7.31 2.72
CA SER A 437 9.72 -8.45 2.14
C SER A 437 10.30 -9.79 2.58
N HIS A 438 9.46 -10.80 2.64
CA HIS A 438 9.84 -12.20 2.75
C HIS A 438 9.48 -12.92 1.44
N PRO A 439 10.36 -13.79 0.88
CA PRO A 439 10.14 -14.40 -0.43
C PRO A 439 8.98 -15.43 -0.44
N LYS A 440 8.68 -16.03 0.71
CA LYS A 440 7.49 -16.89 0.88
C LYS A 440 6.29 -16.06 1.31
N VAL A 441 5.16 -16.25 0.65
CA VAL A 441 3.93 -15.47 0.83
C VAL A 441 3.22 -15.74 2.15
N ASN A 442 3.36 -16.94 2.69
CA ASN A 442 2.77 -17.38 3.95
C ASN A 442 3.65 -17.10 5.20
N HIS A 443 4.76 -16.38 5.03
CA HIS A 443 5.67 -16.05 6.13
C HIS A 443 5.49 -14.59 6.55
N TYR A 444 4.83 -14.38 7.67
CA TYR A 444 4.49 -13.06 8.19
C TYR A 444 5.45 -12.60 9.29
N PHE A 445 5.76 -11.31 9.31
CA PHE A 445 6.58 -10.65 10.31
C PHE A 445 6.02 -9.26 10.59
N GLY A 446 6.19 -8.73 11.80
CA GLY A 446 5.75 -7.39 12.19
C GLY A 446 6.91 -6.40 12.19
N ALA A 447 6.63 -5.13 11.90
CA ALA A 447 7.65 -4.09 12.00
C ALA A 447 7.05 -2.72 12.34
N VAL A 448 7.83 -1.92 13.05
CA VAL A 448 7.54 -0.50 13.34
C VAL A 448 8.74 0.36 12.96
N LEU A 449 8.46 1.60 12.59
CA LEU A 449 9.46 2.60 12.26
C LEU A 449 9.52 3.62 13.39
N TYR A 450 10.73 3.88 13.85
CA TYR A 450 11.04 4.90 14.83
C TYR A 450 12.15 5.80 14.30
N GLY A 451 11.95 7.11 14.30
CA GLY A 451 12.96 8.08 13.92
C GLY A 451 13.20 9.07 15.05
N ASN A 452 14.45 9.41 15.33
CA ASN A 452 14.77 10.45 16.32
C ASN A 452 16.02 11.26 15.96
N VAL A 453 16.11 12.46 16.54
CA VAL A 453 17.22 13.38 16.32
C VAL A 453 18.28 13.22 17.41
N LEU A 454 19.35 12.49 17.12
CA LEU A 454 20.41 12.16 18.09
C LEU A 454 21.41 13.29 18.40
N ASN A 455 21.32 14.43 17.73
CA ASN A 455 22.26 15.55 17.90
C ASN A 455 21.60 16.85 18.37
N ASP A 456 20.31 16.81 18.77
CA ASP A 456 19.61 17.95 19.35
C ASP A 456 19.44 17.78 20.87
N THR A 457 20.38 18.35 21.63
CA THR A 457 20.36 18.31 23.09
C THR A 457 19.46 19.38 23.72
N VAL A 458 18.85 20.26 22.92
CA VAL A 458 18.08 21.40 23.40
C VAL A 458 16.58 21.13 23.33
N ALA A 459 16.12 20.46 22.28
CA ALA A 459 14.79 19.87 22.21
C ALA A 459 14.85 18.69 21.22
N PRO A 460 14.92 17.46 21.72
CA PRO A 460 14.89 16.31 20.84
C PRO A 460 13.56 16.28 20.08
N GLU A 461 13.54 15.57 18.96
CA GLU A 461 12.32 15.25 18.23
C GLU A 461 12.39 13.78 17.85
N SER A 462 11.23 13.13 17.86
CA SER A 462 11.08 11.77 17.38
C SER A 462 9.72 11.60 16.75
N TYR A 463 9.59 10.52 15.99
CA TYR A 463 8.32 10.03 15.49
C TYR A 463 8.33 8.51 15.54
N ALA A 464 7.15 7.92 15.60
CA ALA A 464 6.99 6.48 15.56
C ALA A 464 5.68 6.13 14.86
N THR A 465 5.65 5.01 14.13
CA THR A 465 4.40 4.46 13.59
C THR A 465 4.61 3.01 13.13
N ALA A 466 3.53 2.23 13.02
CA ALA A 466 3.56 0.96 12.31
C ALA A 466 3.81 1.21 10.81
N ILE A 467 4.65 0.39 10.16
CA ILE A 467 4.94 0.58 8.72
C ILE A 467 3.92 -0.08 7.80
N GLY A 468 3.06 -0.94 8.36
CA GLY A 468 1.97 -1.59 7.67
C GLY A 468 1.35 -2.66 8.53
N MET A 469 0.24 -3.21 8.05
CA MET A 469 -0.47 -4.33 8.65
C MET A 469 -1.51 -4.84 7.65
N ARG A 470 -1.91 -6.10 7.79
CA ARG A 470 -3.20 -6.55 7.27
C ARG A 470 -4.30 -5.86 8.06
N LEU A 471 -5.46 -5.67 7.45
CA LEU A 471 -6.62 -5.08 8.10
C LEU A 471 -7.83 -6.02 8.02
N SER A 472 -7.53 -7.32 7.95
CA SER A 472 -8.50 -8.40 7.93
C SER A 472 -9.36 -8.40 9.19
N ARG A 473 -10.61 -8.86 9.05
CA ARG A 473 -11.62 -8.80 10.09
C ARG A 473 -11.55 -10.00 11.03
N VAL A 474 -10.43 -10.11 11.74
CA VAL A 474 -10.09 -11.22 12.66
C VAL A 474 -10.93 -11.24 13.95
N ASN A 475 -11.72 -10.20 14.22
CA ASN A 475 -12.64 -10.10 15.37
C ASN A 475 -14.12 -10.07 14.94
N GLU A 476 -14.46 -10.82 13.90
CA GLU A 476 -15.85 -11.03 13.50
C GLU A 476 -16.25 -12.51 13.70
N PRO A 477 -17.53 -12.82 13.97
CA PRO A 477 -17.97 -14.20 14.09
C PRO A 477 -17.70 -14.97 12.80
N CYS A 478 -16.83 -15.96 12.87
CA CYS A 478 -16.57 -16.86 11.77
C CYS A 478 -17.81 -17.75 11.54
N GLY A 479 -18.28 -17.80 10.29
CA GLY A 479 -19.55 -18.45 9.92
C GLY A 479 -19.38 -19.83 9.32
N CYS A 480 -18.25 -20.52 9.51
CA CYS A 480 -17.89 -21.61 8.62
C CYS A 480 -18.05 -23.01 9.23
N ASN A 481 -18.91 -23.81 8.61
CA ASN A 481 -18.71 -25.26 8.50
C ASN A 481 -17.93 -25.50 7.20
N VAL A 482 -16.60 -25.39 7.24
CA VAL A 482 -15.77 -25.70 6.06
C VAL A 482 -15.80 -27.21 5.84
N THR A 483 -16.21 -27.66 4.66
CA THR A 483 -15.92 -29.03 4.21
C THR A 483 -14.45 -29.10 3.81
N THR A 484 -13.72 -30.17 4.18
CA THR A 484 -12.26 -30.43 3.99
C THR A 484 -11.75 -30.44 2.53
N THR A 485 -12.46 -29.80 1.60
CA THR A 485 -12.16 -29.76 0.17
C THR A 485 -12.35 -28.36 -0.44
N ALA A 486 -12.74 -27.35 0.34
CA ALA A 486 -12.88 -25.98 -0.14
C ALA A 486 -11.59 -25.21 0.17
N GLN A 487 -10.90 -24.73 -0.87
CA GLN A 487 -9.74 -23.84 -0.74
C GLN A 487 -10.21 -22.41 -0.99
N PHE A 488 -9.96 -21.51 -0.04
CA PHE A 488 -10.19 -20.07 -0.18
C PHE A 488 -8.84 -19.41 -0.44
N GLN A 489 -8.78 -18.44 -1.35
CA GLN A 489 -7.51 -17.81 -1.74
C GLN A 489 -7.60 -16.31 -1.54
N ALA A 490 -6.71 -15.77 -0.69
CA ALA A 490 -6.43 -14.35 -0.60
C ALA A 490 -7.65 -13.46 -0.34
N ASP A 491 -8.66 -13.96 0.37
CA ASP A 491 -9.91 -13.22 0.57
C ASP A 491 -9.91 -12.37 1.84
N GLY A 492 -8.86 -12.49 2.66
CA GLY A 492 -8.67 -11.74 3.90
C GLY A 492 -9.72 -12.09 4.96
N ILE A 493 -10.32 -13.27 4.86
CA ILE A 493 -11.29 -13.81 5.80
C ILE A 493 -10.64 -14.96 6.54
N ASP A 494 -10.86 -15.02 7.85
CA ASP A 494 -10.49 -16.17 8.68
C ASP A 494 -11.48 -17.30 8.36
N ASN A 495 -11.11 -18.10 7.36
CA ASN A 495 -12.01 -19.09 6.77
C ASN A 495 -12.23 -20.30 7.69
N ASP A 496 -11.35 -20.47 8.67
CA ASP A 496 -11.23 -21.68 9.47
C ASP A 496 -11.46 -21.43 10.99
N CYS A 497 -11.57 -20.15 11.38
CA CYS A 497 -11.83 -19.62 12.72
C CYS A 497 -10.66 -19.65 13.72
N ASP A 498 -9.42 -19.81 13.28
CA ASP A 498 -8.27 -19.89 14.18
C ASP A 498 -7.75 -18.50 14.62
N GLY A 499 -8.22 -17.42 13.98
CA GLY A 499 -7.84 -16.04 14.21
C GLY A 499 -6.72 -15.53 13.29
N ARG A 500 -6.31 -16.31 12.29
CA ARG A 500 -5.40 -15.96 11.20
C ARG A 500 -6.19 -15.90 9.89
N VAL A 501 -5.49 -15.44 8.85
CA VAL A 501 -6.07 -15.23 7.53
C VAL A 501 -4.99 -15.52 6.49
N ASP A 502 -5.40 -16.17 5.40
CA ASP A 502 -4.58 -16.46 4.23
C ASP A 502 -3.18 -17.00 4.60
N GLU A 503 -3.02 -17.95 5.53
CA GLU A 503 -1.74 -18.40 6.10
C GLU A 503 -1.09 -19.63 5.46
N GLU A 504 -1.73 -20.27 4.49
CA GLU A 504 -1.22 -21.53 3.91
C GLU A 504 -0.61 -21.37 2.51
N ASP A 505 0.39 -22.19 2.18
CA ASP A 505 0.94 -22.26 0.82
C ASP A 505 0.28 -23.40 0.04
N CYS A 506 -0.86 -23.07 -0.58
CA CYS A 506 -1.66 -24.02 -1.36
C CYS A 506 -1.01 -24.50 -2.67
N SER A 507 0.24 -24.09 -2.97
CA SER A 507 1.02 -24.68 -4.06
C SER A 507 1.66 -26.02 -3.68
N ASN A 508 1.75 -26.32 -2.38
CA ASN A 508 2.25 -27.59 -1.86
C ASN A 508 1.09 -28.52 -1.47
N ALA A 509 1.17 -29.80 -1.81
CA ALA A 509 0.07 -30.73 -1.57
C ALA A 509 0.09 -31.24 -0.11
N ASN A 510 -0.92 -30.86 0.68
CA ASN A 510 -1.30 -31.49 1.95
C ASN A 510 -0.35 -31.27 3.16
N THR A 511 0.26 -30.10 3.28
CA THR A 511 1.00 -29.71 4.48
C THR A 511 0.19 -28.73 5.31
N ASP A 512 0.09 -29.03 6.61
CA ASP A 512 -0.42 -28.13 7.66
C ASP A 512 0.79 -27.28 8.09
N GLU A 513 0.93 -26.08 7.52
CA GLU A 513 2.11 -25.23 7.74
C GLU A 513 2.12 -24.55 9.11
N ASP A 514 0.96 -24.36 9.72
CA ASP A 514 0.80 -23.53 10.91
C ASP A 514 0.39 -24.33 12.17
N GLY A 515 0.08 -25.61 11.98
CA GLY A 515 -0.03 -26.65 13.00
C GLY A 515 -1.42 -26.80 13.61
N ASP A 516 -2.46 -26.26 12.97
CA ASP A 516 -3.83 -26.25 13.48
C ASP A 516 -4.59 -27.58 13.24
N GLY A 517 -4.04 -28.44 12.38
CA GLY A 517 -4.59 -29.74 12.00
C GLY A 517 -5.47 -29.74 10.75
N ARG A 518 -5.58 -28.62 10.04
CA ARG A 518 -6.25 -28.46 8.74
C ARG A 518 -5.18 -28.27 7.65
N GLN A 519 -5.55 -28.50 6.39
CA GLN A 519 -4.64 -28.45 5.25
C GLN A 519 -5.25 -27.76 4.02
N ASN A 520 -4.68 -26.62 3.63
CA ASN A 520 -4.99 -25.84 2.43
C ASN A 520 -6.40 -25.21 2.38
N GLU A 521 -6.96 -24.84 3.53
CA GLU A 521 -8.26 -24.17 3.67
C GLU A 521 -8.18 -22.63 3.67
N ASP A 522 -7.02 -22.01 3.88
CA ASP A 522 -6.86 -20.54 3.82
C ASP A 522 -5.56 -20.08 3.14
N CYS A 523 -5.57 -20.05 1.81
CA CYS A 523 -4.37 -19.87 1.01
C CYS A 523 -3.88 -18.42 0.99
N ALA A 524 -2.60 -18.24 1.34
CA ALA A 524 -1.86 -17.00 1.12
C ALA A 524 -1.93 -16.54 -0.34
N THR A 525 -2.08 -15.22 -0.53
CA THR A 525 -2.05 -14.61 -1.87
C THR A 525 -0.71 -14.92 -2.54
N PRO A 526 -0.69 -15.58 -3.71
CA PRO A 526 0.54 -15.69 -4.48
C PRO A 526 1.04 -14.28 -4.82
N SER A 527 2.37 -14.09 -4.83
CA SER A 527 2.96 -12.78 -5.12
C SER A 527 2.40 -12.21 -6.44
N LYS A 528 2.12 -10.89 -6.47
CA LYS A 528 1.78 -10.19 -7.71
C LYS A 528 2.79 -10.58 -8.79
N VAL A 529 2.30 -11.09 -9.92
CA VAL A 529 3.15 -11.42 -11.06
C VAL A 529 2.91 -10.38 -12.12
N ASP A 530 3.85 -9.45 -12.28
CA ASP A 530 3.78 -8.48 -13.35
C ASP A 530 3.99 -9.16 -14.71
N GLY A 531 3.21 -8.71 -15.69
CA GLY A 531 3.35 -9.16 -17.06
C GLY A 531 4.70 -8.78 -17.62
N GLN A 532 5.41 -9.76 -18.19
CA GLN A 532 6.58 -9.51 -19.00
C GLN A 532 6.32 -9.93 -20.45
N TRP A 533 6.88 -9.12 -21.34
CA TRP A 533 6.84 -9.37 -22.76
C TRP A 533 7.62 -10.64 -23.09
N SER A 534 6.97 -11.59 -23.76
CA SER A 534 7.63 -12.73 -24.36
C SER A 534 8.74 -12.29 -25.33
N GLN A 535 9.64 -13.22 -25.64
CA GLN A 535 10.53 -13.04 -26.79
C GLN A 535 9.72 -12.73 -28.05
N TRP A 536 10.26 -11.86 -28.90
CA TRP A 536 9.66 -11.57 -30.21
C TRP A 536 9.58 -12.84 -31.06
N SER A 537 8.48 -13.01 -31.77
CA SER A 537 8.40 -14.00 -32.85
C SER A 537 9.48 -13.72 -33.90
N ASN A 538 9.80 -14.74 -34.69
CA ASN A 538 10.53 -14.51 -35.93
C ASN A 538 9.75 -13.53 -36.82
N TRP A 539 10.47 -12.77 -37.64
CA TRP A 539 9.87 -11.94 -38.67
C TRP A 539 9.06 -12.80 -39.63
N GLY A 540 7.84 -12.35 -39.93
CA GLY A 540 7.01 -12.91 -40.98
C GLY A 540 7.66 -12.78 -42.36
N THR A 541 7.03 -13.41 -43.35
CA THR A 541 7.43 -13.23 -44.75
C THR A 541 7.20 -11.79 -45.18
N CYS A 542 8.06 -11.29 -46.08
CA CYS A 542 7.85 -9.99 -46.69
C CYS A 542 6.57 -10.02 -47.54
N SER A 543 5.75 -8.97 -47.44
CA SER A 543 4.50 -8.83 -48.19
C SER A 543 4.68 -8.89 -49.72
N VAL A 544 5.85 -8.51 -50.22
CA VAL A 544 6.24 -8.65 -51.62
C VAL A 544 7.67 -9.20 -51.73
N SER A 545 7.99 -9.87 -52.83
CA SER A 545 9.34 -10.38 -53.11
C SER A 545 10.31 -9.33 -53.64
N CYS A 546 9.80 -8.18 -54.10
CA CYS A 546 10.55 -7.07 -54.68
C CYS A 546 9.69 -5.79 -54.67
N GLY A 547 10.30 -4.63 -54.94
CA GLY A 547 9.61 -3.34 -55.08
C GLY A 547 9.31 -2.62 -53.76
N GLY A 548 9.82 -3.12 -52.63
CA GLY A 548 9.60 -2.58 -51.30
C GLY A 548 8.32 -3.11 -50.66
N GLY A 549 8.48 -4.02 -49.70
CA GLY A 549 7.40 -4.54 -48.85
C GLY A 549 7.64 -4.24 -47.38
N SER A 550 6.69 -4.67 -46.57
CA SER A 550 6.82 -4.76 -45.12
C SER A 550 6.72 -6.20 -44.64
N ARG A 551 7.37 -6.48 -43.51
CA ARG A 551 7.17 -7.69 -42.71
C ARG A 551 6.96 -7.30 -41.26
N SER A 552 6.22 -8.12 -40.52
CA SER A 552 5.90 -7.89 -39.12
C SER A 552 6.36 -9.04 -38.23
N ARG A 553 6.56 -8.75 -36.96
CA ARG A 553 6.74 -9.74 -35.88
C ARG A 553 5.89 -9.33 -34.69
N THR A 554 5.56 -10.30 -33.84
CA THR A 554 4.67 -10.09 -32.70
C THR A 554 5.27 -10.66 -31.42
N ARG A 555 4.89 -10.12 -30.27
CA ARG A 555 5.14 -10.72 -28.94
C ARG A 555 3.91 -10.57 -28.08
N SER A 556 3.75 -11.43 -27.08
CA SER A 556 2.62 -11.42 -26.15
C SER A 556 3.07 -11.15 -24.72
N CYS A 557 2.18 -10.59 -23.91
CA CYS A 557 2.39 -10.36 -22.49
C CYS A 557 2.15 -11.67 -21.73
N SER A 558 3.13 -12.59 -21.79
CA SER A 558 2.89 -13.98 -21.39
C SER A 558 4.09 -14.71 -20.78
N ASP A 559 5.23 -14.03 -20.55
CA ASP A 559 6.44 -14.70 -20.04
C ASP A 559 7.12 -13.90 -18.90
N PRO A 560 6.50 -13.83 -17.70
CA PRO A 560 5.18 -14.40 -17.35
C PRO A 560 3.99 -13.50 -17.76
N ALA A 561 2.80 -14.08 -17.80
CA ALA A 561 1.56 -13.31 -17.94
C ALA A 561 1.25 -12.57 -16.62
N PRO A 562 0.60 -11.39 -16.67
CA PRO A 562 0.09 -10.74 -15.47
C PRO A 562 -0.82 -11.70 -14.69
N ALA A 563 -0.56 -11.88 -13.39
CA ALA A 563 -1.38 -12.71 -12.51
C ALA A 563 -1.47 -12.10 -11.10
N PHE A 564 -2.50 -12.49 -10.35
CA PHE A 564 -2.72 -12.10 -8.95
C PHE A 564 -2.67 -10.58 -8.72
N GLY A 565 -3.25 -9.81 -9.65
CA GLY A 565 -3.24 -8.34 -9.57
C GLY A 565 -1.95 -7.66 -10.03
N GLY A 566 -1.00 -8.40 -10.59
CA GLY A 566 0.21 -7.83 -11.20
C GLY A 566 -0.08 -6.96 -12.43
N SER A 567 0.82 -6.02 -12.69
CA SER A 567 0.67 -5.00 -13.72
C SER A 567 0.65 -5.60 -15.14
N PRO A 568 -0.12 -5.03 -16.09
CA PRO A 568 -0.01 -5.40 -17.50
C PRO A 568 1.35 -4.97 -18.05
N CYS A 569 1.80 -5.61 -19.13
CA CYS A 569 3.06 -5.23 -19.76
C CYS A 569 3.06 -3.75 -20.22
N PRO A 570 4.18 -3.02 -20.08
CA PRO A 570 4.27 -1.62 -20.49
C PRO A 570 3.91 -1.41 -21.98
N GLY A 571 3.05 -0.41 -22.27
CA GLY A 571 2.79 0.06 -23.66
C GLY A 571 1.33 0.17 -24.13
N SER A 572 0.31 0.16 -23.25
CA SER A 572 -1.14 0.18 -23.57
C SER A 572 -1.68 -1.10 -24.24
N PRO A 573 -2.98 -1.43 -24.08
CA PRO A 573 -3.57 -2.67 -24.57
C PRO A 573 -3.49 -2.71 -26.11
N PRO A 574 -3.11 -3.87 -26.69
CA PRO A 574 -3.48 -5.22 -26.25
C PRO A 574 -2.34 -5.99 -25.55
N ASP A 575 -2.66 -7.19 -25.03
CA ASP A 575 -1.71 -8.24 -24.55
C ASP A 575 -0.68 -8.68 -25.62
N THR A 576 -0.61 -7.99 -26.75
CA THR A 576 0.27 -8.26 -27.88
C THR A 576 0.83 -6.96 -28.44
N GLN A 577 2.13 -6.96 -28.73
CA GLN A 577 2.78 -5.89 -29.50
C GLN A 577 3.17 -6.39 -30.88
N THR A 578 3.08 -5.50 -31.86
CA THR A 578 3.49 -5.75 -33.25
C THR A 578 4.55 -4.75 -33.65
N ASP A 579 5.66 -5.26 -34.20
CA ASP A 579 6.73 -4.47 -34.80
C ASP A 579 6.75 -4.71 -36.31
N THR A 580 7.02 -3.68 -37.10
CA THR A 580 6.97 -3.71 -38.57
C THR A 580 8.20 -3.06 -39.16
N GLU A 581 8.87 -3.74 -40.08
CA GLU A 581 10.01 -3.19 -40.82
C GLU A 581 9.86 -3.35 -42.33
N SER A 582 10.61 -2.53 -43.07
CA SER A 582 10.69 -2.61 -44.53
C SER A 582 11.59 -3.77 -44.97
N CYS A 583 11.21 -4.45 -46.04
CA CYS A 583 11.94 -5.58 -46.63
C CYS A 583 11.84 -5.55 -48.16
N ASN A 584 12.73 -6.30 -48.83
CA ASN A 584 12.74 -6.48 -50.29
C ASN A 584 12.67 -5.17 -51.10
N SER A 585 13.51 -4.20 -50.74
CA SER A 585 13.63 -2.89 -51.40
C SER A 585 14.25 -2.94 -52.80
N ASN A 586 14.72 -4.10 -53.25
CA ASN A 586 15.22 -4.28 -54.61
C ASN A 586 14.10 -4.09 -55.62
N ALA A 587 14.36 -3.35 -56.70
CA ALA A 587 13.38 -3.16 -57.77
C ALA A 587 12.96 -4.49 -58.41
N CYS A 588 11.68 -4.64 -58.76
CA CYS A 588 11.18 -5.87 -59.37
C CYS A 588 11.78 -6.10 -60.77
N PRO A 589 12.01 -7.38 -61.13
CA PRO A 589 12.30 -7.75 -62.52
C PRO A 589 11.21 -7.23 -63.44
N VAL A 590 11.62 -6.58 -64.53
CA VAL A 590 10.73 -6.18 -65.61
C VAL A 590 11.15 -7.00 -66.81
N ASP A 591 10.30 -7.93 -67.24
CA ASP A 591 10.55 -8.71 -68.44
C ASP A 591 10.44 -7.83 -69.68
N GLY A 592 11.36 -8.06 -70.62
CA GLY A 592 11.39 -7.34 -71.88
C GLY A 592 10.21 -7.72 -72.75
N ASN A 593 9.54 -6.71 -73.33
CA ASN A 593 8.57 -6.92 -74.39
C ASN A 593 9.02 -6.27 -75.69
N TRP A 594 8.66 -6.95 -76.78
CA TRP A 594 8.96 -6.47 -78.12
C TRP A 594 8.23 -5.16 -78.38
N GLY A 595 8.99 -4.14 -78.83
CA GLY A 595 8.43 -2.98 -79.49
C GLY A 595 7.79 -3.34 -80.84
N GLY A 596 7.18 -2.33 -81.47
CA GLY A 596 6.65 -2.48 -82.82
C GLY A 596 7.75 -2.87 -83.83
N TRP A 597 7.39 -3.68 -84.82
CA TRP A 597 8.28 -3.94 -85.94
C TRP A 597 8.50 -2.66 -86.76
N THR A 598 9.70 -2.49 -87.28
CA THR A 598 9.95 -1.53 -88.36
C THR A 598 9.12 -1.90 -89.60
N PRO A 599 8.77 -0.92 -90.45
CA PRO A 599 8.28 -1.22 -91.78
C PRO A 599 9.29 -2.12 -92.52
N TRP A 600 8.79 -2.99 -93.40
CA TRP A 600 9.66 -3.81 -94.24
C TRP A 600 10.63 -2.94 -95.05
N SER A 601 11.89 -3.36 -95.13
CA SER A 601 12.86 -2.76 -96.03
C SER A 601 12.38 -2.86 -97.48
N ASN A 602 12.96 -2.03 -98.34
CA ASN A 602 12.88 -2.27 -99.78
C ASN A 602 13.43 -3.67 -100.11
N CYS A 603 12.85 -4.31 -101.12
CA CYS A 603 13.33 -5.60 -101.59
C CYS A 603 14.73 -5.47 -102.19
N SER A 604 15.65 -6.37 -101.86
CA SER A 604 17.04 -6.32 -102.35
C SER A 604 17.17 -6.44 -103.87
N ARG A 605 16.13 -6.93 -104.55
CA ARG A 605 16.02 -7.01 -106.00
C ARG A 605 14.62 -6.59 -106.42
N THR A 606 14.50 -5.94 -107.57
CA THR A 606 13.20 -5.56 -108.14
C THR A 606 12.50 -6.72 -108.88
N CYS A 607 13.22 -7.82 -109.14
CA CYS A 607 12.74 -9.03 -109.82
C CYS A 607 13.69 -10.21 -109.56
N GLY A 608 13.28 -11.43 -109.92
CA GLY A 608 14.10 -12.65 -109.87
C GLY A 608 14.30 -13.22 -108.46
N GLY A 609 13.46 -12.84 -107.50
CA GLY A 609 13.58 -13.25 -106.10
C GLY A 609 14.59 -12.41 -105.33
N GLY A 610 14.10 -11.46 -104.55
CA GLY A 610 14.87 -10.68 -103.58
C GLY A 610 14.49 -11.01 -102.14
N ILE A 611 15.14 -10.34 -101.20
CA ILE A 611 14.91 -10.49 -99.77
C ILE A 611 14.58 -9.10 -99.20
N ARG A 612 13.57 -9.03 -98.34
CA ARG A 612 13.31 -7.87 -97.49
C ARG A 612 13.35 -8.29 -96.03
N PHE A 613 13.70 -7.36 -95.15
CA PHE A 613 13.78 -7.62 -93.72
C PHE A 613 13.03 -6.53 -92.94
N LYS A 614 12.57 -6.89 -91.76
CA LYS A 614 12.13 -5.95 -90.73
C LYS A 614 12.76 -6.35 -89.40
N SER A 615 12.93 -5.38 -88.53
CA SER A 615 13.55 -5.52 -87.22
C SER A 615 12.64 -4.97 -86.13
N ARG A 616 12.83 -5.41 -84.89
CA ARG A 616 12.15 -4.88 -83.71
C ARG A 616 13.14 -4.85 -82.56
N GLU A 617 12.93 -3.95 -81.63
CA GLU A 617 13.74 -3.82 -80.43
C GLU A 617 12.99 -4.36 -79.21
N CYS A 618 13.73 -4.93 -78.26
CA CYS A 618 13.19 -5.39 -76.98
C CYS A 618 13.16 -4.21 -76.01
N ASN A 619 12.25 -3.27 -76.24
CA ASN A 619 12.25 -1.95 -75.60
C ASN A 619 10.86 -1.45 -75.14
N ASN A 620 9.83 -2.30 -75.12
CA ASN A 620 8.48 -1.87 -74.73
C ASN A 620 7.78 -2.80 -73.71
N PRO A 621 8.25 -2.85 -72.44
CA PRO A 621 9.43 -2.17 -71.91
C PRO A 621 10.75 -2.93 -72.20
N PRO A 622 11.92 -2.29 -72.07
CA PRO A 622 13.19 -3.00 -72.06
C PRO A 622 13.33 -3.88 -70.81
N PRO A 623 13.99 -5.05 -70.90
CA PRO A 623 14.22 -5.88 -69.73
C PRO A 623 15.11 -5.16 -68.72
N SER A 624 14.72 -5.16 -67.44
CA SER A 624 15.49 -4.53 -66.36
C SER A 624 15.41 -5.33 -65.06
N ASN A 625 16.33 -5.06 -64.12
CA ASN A 625 16.37 -5.69 -62.78
C ASN A 625 16.36 -7.24 -62.81
N GLY A 626 17.00 -7.84 -63.82
CA GLY A 626 17.06 -9.30 -63.96
C GLY A 626 15.85 -9.94 -64.66
N GLY A 627 14.94 -9.15 -65.23
CA GLY A 627 13.85 -9.65 -66.08
C GLY A 627 14.34 -10.31 -67.37
N VAL A 628 13.52 -11.20 -67.91
CA VAL A 628 13.85 -12.03 -69.07
C VAL A 628 13.90 -11.19 -70.34
N SER A 629 14.85 -11.46 -71.23
CA SER A 629 14.90 -10.82 -72.55
C SER A 629 13.78 -11.32 -73.48
N CYS A 630 13.43 -10.53 -74.48
CA CYS A 630 12.32 -10.87 -75.36
C CYS A 630 12.56 -12.18 -76.12
N PRO A 631 11.68 -13.19 -76.00
CA PRO A 631 11.86 -14.46 -76.69
C PRO A 631 11.64 -14.32 -78.20
N GLY A 632 12.48 -15.00 -78.99
CA GLY A 632 12.42 -15.04 -80.45
C GLY A 632 13.43 -14.12 -81.17
N SER A 633 13.40 -14.11 -82.50
CA SER A 633 14.32 -13.28 -83.30
C SER A 633 13.93 -11.80 -83.30
N SER A 634 14.93 -10.92 -83.21
CA SER A 634 14.80 -9.47 -83.41
C SER A 634 14.70 -9.07 -84.89
N ASN A 635 15.01 -10.01 -85.80
CA ASN A 635 14.96 -9.82 -87.24
C ASN A 635 14.08 -10.87 -87.90
N LEU A 636 13.20 -10.42 -88.80
CA LEU A 636 12.43 -11.29 -89.68
C LEU A 636 12.79 -10.98 -91.13
N THR A 637 13.04 -12.05 -91.88
CA THR A 637 13.46 -11.98 -93.27
C THR A 637 12.46 -12.77 -94.10
N GLU A 638 11.99 -12.19 -95.21
CA GLU A 638 11.09 -12.88 -96.13
C GLU A 638 11.48 -12.60 -97.59
N THR A 639 11.07 -13.53 -98.46
CA THR A 639 11.26 -13.39 -99.91
C THR A 639 10.27 -12.39 -100.48
N CYS A 640 10.73 -11.62 -101.45
CA CYS A 640 9.93 -10.62 -102.15
C CYS A 640 10.29 -10.59 -103.63
N ASN A 641 9.41 -9.98 -104.43
CA ASN A 641 9.58 -9.84 -105.87
C ASN A 641 9.88 -11.18 -106.61
N PRO A 642 9.03 -12.21 -106.45
CA PRO A 642 9.23 -13.53 -107.08
C PRO A 642 9.06 -13.52 -108.60
N GLN A 643 8.54 -12.43 -109.19
CA GLN A 643 8.38 -12.29 -110.63
C GLN A 643 9.72 -12.37 -111.37
N GLY A 644 9.72 -12.97 -112.56
CA GLY A 644 10.90 -13.02 -113.43
C GLY A 644 11.39 -11.63 -113.86
N CYS A 645 12.71 -11.46 -114.00
CA CYS A 645 13.29 -10.21 -114.47
C CYS A 645 13.04 -10.00 -115.98
N PRO A 646 12.59 -8.82 -116.42
CA PRO A 646 12.48 -8.52 -117.84
C PRO A 646 13.89 -8.44 -118.47
N GLY A 647 14.26 -9.46 -119.24
CA GLY A 647 15.39 -9.43 -120.18
C GLY A 647 16.78 -9.59 -119.58
N LYS A 648 17.22 -10.84 -119.42
CA LYS A 648 18.25 -11.43 -120.29
C LYS A 648 18.11 -12.94 -120.32
#